data_AF-A0A3L6VXX8-F1
#
_entry.id   AF-A0A3L6VXX8-F1
#
_cell.length_a   1.000
_cell.length_b   1.000
_cell.length_c   1.000
_cell.angle_alpha   90.00
_cell.angle_beta   90.00
_cell.angle_gamma   90.00
#
_symmetry.space_group_name_H-M   'P 1'
#
loop_
_entity.id
_entity.type
_entity.pdbx_description
1 polymer ?
#
loop_
_entity_poly.entity_id
_entity_poly.type
_entity_poly.pdbx_seq_one_letter_code
_entity_poly.pdbx_strand_id
1 'polypeptide(L)'
;MRVLTYLVIHDGCTTCLKVEDNQRVWDVKKMIKYDNPFSIGAKDIDLYLAKTKDGKWLAMEGDAVEMLKTRLVQETIKDIMQQGTAMDSTKTVGDAAFGFPTNLTAGEIHVLVIVPTWRAAEFVVNDVRFPVTKRMGLYPPALVAFWKALQDYSTLVVADAILELPVGAFLLGYPALGLKVYIRPCYPPLWKVCWKLIQDPKSPHLVILGNPGIGKTFFGIFILLQLARENKTVVYESGASMCRYLFSGDTVVEGTQNDFVAFLRLPTTYYIVDAVKPQKCQAMTILLTSPRHEVWFSFNNDNCDFRYMPVWTLDEILSCRKLLYPDLDVNMVTDCFHRWGGVPRYVLENMLRDTHQSLLERALGMVNCDWVVNAIGELDAMFEASHRLLHYDVNEKTFINKHVVFASPYVQDVVYRRLCKDDHDKLVKFLAASEGIDQLGVVRGIVFERYVHAVLPRGGRFRIRRLMPEGGSGDANNVDQDDKGGEDEEKSDDGAVDTEGDLGAGEVMNKGEGIAFVSWDINEARGIVEIPPQQTVMFDKDNEVASAPSGVYLRPKNKNYPSVDAIVKPDILLQVTVGATHPCKQRGLDSAIKLLATPEQPKLVFVLPPDRFDDFKHQRYVTVDGRTTTNPFVTLRNIKQYAMEVTLAVPSEVTHTSTDGTNKGVKRPRQNE
;
A
#
# COMPACT_ATOMS: atom_id res chain seq x y z
N MET A 1 -12.72 44.72 36.11
CA MET A 1 -12.83 43.86 34.92
C MET A 1 -11.91 42.67 35.14
N ARG A 2 -12.44 41.45 35.05
CA ARG A 2 -11.75 40.18 35.26
C ARG A 2 -11.69 39.43 33.93
N VAL A 3 -10.70 38.55 33.79
CA VAL A 3 -10.64 37.60 32.68
C VAL A 3 -10.86 36.22 33.27
N LEU A 4 -11.90 35.53 32.83
CA LEU A 4 -12.20 34.16 33.26
C LEU A 4 -11.96 33.21 32.10
N THR A 5 -11.32 32.09 32.39
CA THR A 5 -11.18 30.97 31.45
C THR A 5 -12.29 29.96 31.73
N TYR A 6 -13.02 29.58 30.70
CA TYR A 6 -14.08 28.57 30.81
C TYR A 6 -13.79 27.36 29.91
N LEU A 7 -14.29 26.20 30.31
CA LEU A 7 -14.21 24.93 29.59
C LEU A 7 -15.61 24.42 29.28
N VAL A 8 -15.88 24.10 28.01
CA VAL A 8 -17.13 23.45 27.59
C VAL A 8 -16.99 21.93 27.76
N ILE A 9 -17.84 21.34 28.59
CA ILE A 9 -17.73 19.91 28.97
C ILE A 9 -17.94 18.96 27.78
N HIS A 10 -18.75 19.35 26.79
CA HIS A 10 -19.13 18.46 25.68
C HIS A 10 -17.98 18.18 24.70
N ASP A 11 -17.19 19.19 24.36
CA ASP A 11 -16.14 19.10 23.34
C ASP A 11 -14.73 19.37 23.91
N GLY A 12 -14.62 19.74 25.18
CA GLY A 12 -13.35 20.03 25.84
C GLY A 12 -12.72 21.36 25.41
N CYS A 13 -13.45 22.23 24.72
CA CYS A 13 -12.94 23.52 24.25
C CYS A 13 -12.78 24.52 25.41
N THR A 14 -11.65 25.23 25.45
CA THR A 14 -11.38 26.31 26.42
C THR A 14 -11.31 27.67 25.75
N THR A 15 -11.99 28.67 26.32
CA THR A 15 -11.97 30.06 25.84
C THR A 15 -11.93 31.03 27.03
N CYS A 16 -11.56 32.29 26.80
CA CYS A 16 -11.53 33.33 27.82
C CYS A 16 -12.61 34.39 27.59
N LEU A 17 -13.19 34.91 28.66
CA LEU A 17 -14.19 35.98 28.65
C LEU A 17 -13.79 37.12 29.58
N LYS A 18 -13.97 38.36 29.11
CA LYS A 18 -13.77 39.58 29.91
C LYS A 18 -15.10 39.96 30.56
N VAL A 19 -15.14 40.03 31.88
CA VAL A 19 -16.35 40.31 32.66
C VAL A 19 -16.12 41.40 33.71
N GLU A 20 -17.18 42.09 34.09
CA GLU A 20 -17.18 43.09 35.15
C GLU A 20 -17.80 42.53 36.44
N ASP A 21 -17.33 42.99 37.60
CA ASP A 21 -17.75 42.46 38.90
C ASP A 21 -19.24 42.66 39.19
N ASN A 22 -19.86 43.67 38.56
CA ASN A 22 -21.29 43.99 38.65
C ASN A 22 -22.16 43.17 37.68
N GLN A 23 -21.57 42.48 36.69
CA GLN A 23 -22.33 41.63 35.78
C GLN A 23 -22.86 40.42 36.53
N ARG A 24 -24.07 39.99 36.18
CA ARG A 24 -24.64 38.77 36.74
C ARG A 24 -24.07 37.55 36.06
N VAL A 25 -24.10 36.42 36.74
CA VAL A 25 -23.85 35.10 36.13
C VAL A 25 -24.74 34.90 34.90
N TRP A 26 -25.97 35.43 34.92
CA TRP A 26 -26.85 35.49 33.75
C TRP A 26 -26.25 36.21 32.52
N ASP A 27 -25.54 37.31 32.73
CA ASP A 27 -24.90 38.06 31.64
C ASP A 27 -23.71 37.28 31.08
N VAL A 28 -22.97 36.57 31.94
CA VAL A 28 -21.93 35.63 31.51
C VAL A 28 -22.51 34.50 30.64
N LYS A 29 -23.65 33.93 31.04
CA LYS A 29 -24.38 32.93 30.22
C LYS A 29 -24.77 33.49 28.84
N LYS A 30 -25.19 34.76 28.75
CA LYS A 30 -25.49 35.42 27.46
C LYS A 30 -24.25 35.63 26.60
N MET A 31 -23.11 35.98 27.19
CA MET A 31 -21.84 36.16 26.48
C MET A 31 -21.35 34.82 25.90
N ILE A 32 -21.35 33.76 26.71
CA ILE A 32 -20.98 32.40 26.26
C ILE A 32 -21.91 31.90 25.15
N LYS A 33 -23.20 32.27 25.18
CA LYS A 33 -24.14 31.98 24.08
C LYS A 33 -23.72 32.66 22.77
N TYR A 34 -23.34 33.94 22.81
CA TYR A 34 -22.99 34.69 21.60
C TYR A 34 -21.74 34.13 20.92
N ASP A 35 -20.82 33.56 21.71
CA ASP A 35 -19.59 32.94 21.24
C ASP A 35 -19.75 31.45 20.85
N ASN A 36 -20.98 30.90 20.84
CA ASN A 36 -21.25 29.49 20.51
C ASN A 36 -22.26 29.31 19.36
N PRO A 37 -22.05 28.34 18.45
CA PRO A 37 -22.90 28.12 17.26
C PRO A 37 -24.24 27.41 17.55
N PHE A 38 -24.57 27.10 18.81
CA PHE A 38 -25.79 26.36 19.16
C PHE A 38 -26.99 27.29 19.39
N SER A 39 -28.14 26.97 18.83
CA SER A 39 -29.43 27.66 19.05
C SER A 39 -30.01 27.40 20.45
N ILE A 40 -29.29 27.80 21.50
CA ILE A 40 -29.64 27.52 22.91
C ILE A 40 -29.97 28.83 23.65
N GLY A 41 -30.94 28.78 24.56
CA GLY A 41 -31.26 29.92 25.42
C GLY A 41 -30.21 30.11 26.51
N ALA A 42 -29.89 31.36 26.87
CA ALA A 42 -28.98 31.63 28.00
C ALA A 42 -29.48 31.03 29.33
N LYS A 43 -30.80 30.79 29.46
CA LYS A 43 -31.43 30.09 30.59
C LYS A 43 -31.04 28.63 30.73
N ASP A 44 -30.64 28.02 29.63
CA ASP A 44 -30.39 26.59 29.55
C ASP A 44 -28.91 26.31 29.86
N ILE A 45 -27.99 27.25 29.65
CA ILE A 45 -26.57 27.07 29.99
C ILE A 45 -26.39 26.98 31.50
N ASP A 46 -25.73 25.94 32.00
CA ASP A 46 -25.32 25.84 33.39
C ASP A 46 -23.83 26.10 33.54
N LEU A 47 -23.48 26.90 34.56
CA LEU A 47 -22.10 27.26 34.88
C LEU A 47 -21.76 26.69 36.24
N TYR A 48 -20.58 26.10 36.39
CA TYR A 48 -20.07 25.57 37.65
C TYR A 48 -18.69 26.18 37.92
N LEU A 49 -18.37 26.41 39.19
CA LEU A 49 -17.00 26.78 39.56
C LEU A 49 -16.10 25.58 39.30
N ALA A 50 -15.03 25.78 38.54
CA ALA A 50 -14.06 24.74 38.22
C ALA A 50 -13.09 24.48 39.39
N LYS A 51 -13.63 24.30 40.60
CA LYS A 51 -12.86 24.02 41.83
C LYS A 51 -12.99 22.56 42.23
N THR A 52 -11.85 21.92 42.45
CA THR A 52 -11.77 20.59 43.06
C THR A 52 -12.31 20.60 44.50
N LYS A 53 -12.53 19.42 45.10
CA LYS A 53 -12.97 19.29 46.50
C LYS A 53 -12.04 20.01 47.50
N ASP A 54 -10.76 20.14 47.16
CA ASP A 54 -9.75 20.83 47.97
C ASP A 54 -9.73 22.36 47.74
N GLY A 55 -10.66 22.89 46.94
CA GLY A 55 -10.82 24.33 46.69
C GLY A 55 -9.88 24.91 45.63
N LYS A 56 -9.04 24.09 45.00
CA LYS A 56 -8.11 24.50 43.93
C LYS A 56 -8.79 24.53 42.56
N TRP A 57 -8.44 25.48 41.71
CA TRP A 57 -8.88 25.53 40.31
C TRP A 57 -8.38 24.32 39.51
N LEU A 58 -9.13 23.93 38.49
CA LEU A 58 -8.72 22.89 37.56
C LEU A 58 -7.58 23.40 36.66
N ALA A 59 -6.55 22.58 36.48
CA ALA A 59 -5.44 22.87 35.57
C ALA A 59 -5.78 22.46 34.13
N MET A 60 -5.41 23.29 33.15
CA MET A 60 -5.63 23.02 31.72
C MET A 60 -4.90 21.76 31.21
N GLU A 61 -3.76 21.42 31.82
CA GLU A 61 -2.93 20.24 31.50
C GLU A 61 -3.17 19.07 32.46
N GLY A 62 -4.25 19.09 33.24
CA GLY A 62 -4.57 17.99 34.15
C GLY A 62 -5.28 16.82 33.44
N ASP A 63 -5.03 15.59 33.90
CA ASP A 63 -5.60 14.34 33.37
C ASP A 63 -7.12 14.41 33.15
N ALA A 64 -7.87 15.02 34.08
CA ALA A 64 -9.32 15.18 33.97
C ALA A 64 -9.74 16.03 32.77
N VAL A 65 -8.96 17.07 32.44
CA VAL A 65 -9.22 17.96 31.31
C VAL A 65 -8.73 17.33 30.00
N GLU A 66 -7.61 16.60 30.01
CA GLU A 66 -7.16 15.82 28.84
C GLU A 66 -8.19 14.77 28.44
N MET A 67 -8.77 14.04 29.40
CA MET A 67 -9.81 13.05 29.11
C MET A 67 -11.07 13.69 28.51
N LEU A 68 -11.41 14.93 28.86
CA LEU A 68 -12.51 15.65 28.21
C LEU A 68 -12.25 15.93 26.72
N LYS A 69 -10.99 16.16 26.32
CA LYS A 69 -10.61 16.27 24.89
C LYS A 69 -10.85 14.96 24.12
N THR A 70 -10.90 13.84 24.83
CA THR A 70 -11.28 12.50 24.31
C THR A 70 -12.76 12.15 24.54
N ARG A 71 -13.58 13.12 24.95
CA ARG A 71 -15.02 12.98 25.28
C ARG A 71 -15.33 12.04 26.46
N LEU A 72 -14.38 11.83 27.37
CA LEU A 72 -14.55 11.07 28.62
C LEU A 72 -14.60 12.01 29.84
N VAL A 73 -15.73 12.02 30.55
CA VAL A 73 -15.89 12.83 31.78
C VAL A 73 -15.43 12.00 32.98
N GLN A 74 -14.28 12.37 33.56
CA GLN A 74 -13.77 11.76 34.79
C GLN A 74 -14.63 12.10 36.03
N GLU A 75 -14.54 11.25 37.05
CA GLU A 75 -15.31 11.39 38.30
C GLU A 75 -15.08 12.74 38.99
N THR A 76 -13.86 13.27 38.93
CA THR A 76 -13.51 14.59 39.49
C THR A 76 -14.38 15.71 38.89
N ILE A 77 -14.68 15.67 37.60
CA ILE A 77 -15.54 16.67 36.94
C ILE A 77 -17.02 16.43 37.28
N LYS A 78 -17.45 15.16 37.39
CA LYS A 78 -18.81 14.83 37.83
C LYS A 78 -19.08 15.32 39.25
N ASP A 79 -18.09 15.20 40.14
CA ASP A 79 -18.16 15.69 41.51
C ASP A 79 -18.35 17.21 41.59
N ILE A 80 -17.71 17.96 40.69
CA ILE A 80 -17.88 19.42 40.58
C ILE A 80 -19.30 19.76 40.07
N MET A 81 -19.86 18.91 39.22
CA MET A 81 -21.15 19.11 38.56
C MET A 81 -22.34 18.47 39.30
N GLN A 82 -22.22 18.21 40.60
CA GLN A 82 -23.32 17.62 41.37
C GLN A 82 -24.54 18.54 41.44
N GLN A 83 -25.72 17.94 41.54
CA GLN A 83 -26.99 18.68 41.54
C GLN A 83 -27.02 19.73 42.67
N GLY A 84 -27.31 20.99 42.32
CA GLY A 84 -27.34 22.12 43.28
C GLY A 84 -26.05 22.92 43.41
N THR A 85 -24.97 22.52 42.72
CA THR A 85 -23.67 23.25 42.72
C THR A 85 -23.54 24.29 41.60
N ALA A 86 -24.53 24.38 40.72
CA ALA A 86 -24.55 25.35 39.64
C ALA A 86 -24.52 26.78 40.20
N MET A 87 -23.79 27.67 39.53
CA MET A 87 -23.71 29.08 39.87
C MET A 87 -25.10 29.73 39.73
N ASP A 88 -25.56 30.36 40.81
CA ASP A 88 -26.82 31.11 40.82
C ASP A 88 -26.78 32.24 39.79
N SER A 89 -27.73 32.23 38.86
CA SER A 89 -27.81 33.19 37.75
C SER A 89 -28.07 34.62 38.20
N THR A 90 -28.59 34.82 39.43
CA THR A 90 -28.90 36.14 39.99
C THR A 90 -27.71 36.81 40.67
N LYS A 91 -26.70 36.03 41.08
CA LYS A 91 -25.48 36.54 41.72
C LYS A 91 -24.59 37.29 40.73
N THR A 92 -23.84 38.26 41.24
CA THR A 92 -22.85 38.98 40.45
C THR A 92 -21.51 38.24 40.41
N VAL A 93 -20.73 38.42 39.34
CA VAL A 93 -19.41 37.79 39.19
C VAL A 93 -18.48 38.15 40.35
N GLY A 94 -18.62 39.36 40.92
CA GLY A 94 -17.86 39.80 42.10
C GLY A 94 -18.30 39.18 43.44
N ASP A 95 -19.28 38.28 43.48
CA ASP A 95 -19.71 37.61 44.72
C ASP A 95 -18.54 36.83 45.34
N ALA A 96 -18.25 37.12 46.62
CA ALA A 96 -17.13 36.54 47.36
C ALA A 96 -17.19 35.00 47.40
N ALA A 97 -18.38 34.39 47.29
CA ALA A 97 -18.54 32.94 47.26
C ALA A 97 -17.91 32.29 46.02
N PHE A 98 -17.79 33.01 44.90
CA PHE A 98 -17.12 32.48 43.71
C PHE A 98 -15.60 32.51 43.85
N GLY A 99 -15.08 33.55 44.50
CA GLY A 99 -13.64 33.69 44.78
C GLY A 99 -12.79 33.70 43.52
N PHE A 100 -13.30 34.27 42.41
CA PHE A 100 -12.53 34.42 41.18
C PHE A 100 -11.27 35.26 41.42
N PRO A 101 -10.16 34.97 40.73
CA PRO A 101 -8.96 35.79 40.83
C PRO A 101 -9.18 37.16 40.19
N THR A 102 -8.41 38.16 40.64
CA THR A 102 -8.42 39.52 40.11
C THR A 102 -7.52 39.69 38.88
N ASN A 103 -6.50 38.84 38.73
CA ASN A 103 -5.60 38.78 37.58
C ASN A 103 -5.70 37.41 36.89
N LEU A 104 -5.37 37.34 35.60
CA LEU A 104 -5.35 36.07 34.86
C LEU A 104 -4.21 35.18 35.39
N THR A 105 -4.54 34.01 35.93
CA THR A 105 -3.57 32.93 36.13
C THR A 105 -3.53 32.07 34.87
N ALA A 106 -2.41 32.03 34.17
CA ALA A 106 -2.25 31.17 33.00
C ALA A 106 -2.33 29.69 33.42
N GLY A 107 -3.08 28.89 32.67
CA GLY A 107 -3.20 27.44 32.89
C GLY A 107 -4.32 27.02 33.85
N GLU A 108 -5.11 27.94 34.41
CA GLU A 108 -6.25 27.63 35.28
C GLU A 108 -7.60 27.78 34.55
N ILE A 109 -8.50 26.83 34.80
CA ILE A 109 -9.90 26.88 34.36
C ILE A 109 -10.74 27.35 35.54
N HIS A 110 -11.59 28.34 35.29
CA HIS A 110 -12.38 29.02 36.31
C HIS A 110 -13.85 28.60 36.29
N VAL A 111 -14.38 28.32 35.10
CA VAL A 111 -15.80 28.00 34.91
C VAL A 111 -15.93 26.75 34.05
N LEU A 112 -16.69 25.76 34.51
CA LEU A 112 -17.16 24.66 33.67
C LEU A 112 -18.51 25.05 33.08
N VAL A 113 -18.66 24.87 31.77
CA VAL A 113 -19.86 25.20 31.02
C VAL A 113 -20.53 23.92 30.57
N ILE A 114 -21.75 23.70 31.05
CA ILE A 114 -22.65 22.71 30.50
C ILE A 114 -23.63 23.44 29.60
N VAL A 115 -23.60 23.08 28.33
CA VAL A 115 -24.57 23.51 27.36
C VAL A 115 -25.55 22.34 27.19
N PRO A 116 -26.81 22.42 27.63
CA PRO A 116 -27.74 21.33 27.44
C PRO A 116 -27.96 21.16 25.95
N THR A 117 -27.83 19.94 25.45
CA THR A 117 -28.30 19.64 24.11
C THR A 117 -29.82 19.77 24.11
N TRP A 118 -30.36 20.96 23.82
CA TRP A 118 -31.68 21.06 23.21
C TRP A 118 -31.55 20.44 21.83
N ARG A 119 -31.68 19.12 21.79
CA ARG A 119 -31.75 18.37 20.55
C ARG A 119 -33.05 18.82 19.90
N ALA A 120 -32.98 19.34 18.68
CA ALA A 120 -34.17 19.33 17.84
C ALA A 120 -34.77 17.93 17.96
N ALA A 121 -36.07 17.78 18.19
CA ALA A 121 -36.65 16.44 18.30
C ALA A 121 -36.45 15.65 17.00
N GLU A 122 -36.38 16.38 15.88
CA GLU A 122 -36.23 15.88 14.53
C GLU A 122 -35.32 16.80 13.70
N PHE A 123 -34.74 16.27 12.63
CA PHE A 123 -34.06 17.01 11.56
C PHE A 123 -34.62 16.58 10.20
N VAL A 124 -34.45 17.40 9.16
CA VAL A 124 -35.04 17.17 7.83
C VAL A 124 -33.95 16.81 6.83
N VAL A 125 -34.17 15.77 6.04
CA VAL A 125 -33.35 15.44 4.86
C VAL A 125 -34.30 15.10 3.72
N ASN A 126 -34.16 15.79 2.58
CA ASN A 126 -35.02 15.61 1.40
C ASN A 126 -36.53 15.60 1.76
N ASP A 127 -36.96 16.62 2.53
CA ASP A 127 -38.33 16.78 3.05
C ASP A 127 -38.85 15.69 4.00
N VAL A 128 -38.01 14.71 4.37
CA VAL A 128 -38.35 13.68 5.34
C VAL A 128 -37.78 14.03 6.71
N ARG A 129 -38.60 13.91 7.77
CA ARG A 129 -38.21 14.15 9.15
C ARG A 129 -37.64 12.88 9.80
N PHE A 130 -36.50 13.03 10.46
CA PHE A 130 -35.81 11.97 11.17
C PHE A 130 -35.64 12.33 12.65
N PRO A 131 -35.94 11.42 13.59
CA PRO A 131 -35.80 11.69 15.01
C PRO A 131 -34.34 11.83 15.41
N VAL A 132 -34.05 12.76 16.34
CA VAL A 132 -32.72 12.93 16.91
C VAL A 132 -32.59 12.07 18.16
N THR A 133 -31.61 11.18 18.19
CA THR A 133 -31.37 10.28 19.33
C THR A 133 -30.52 10.93 20.40
N LYS A 134 -30.37 10.22 21.54
CA LYS A 134 -29.42 10.41 22.66
C LYS A 134 -27.95 10.64 22.28
N ARG A 135 -27.55 10.18 21.10
CA ARG A 135 -26.12 10.03 20.74
C ARG A 135 -25.74 10.77 19.46
N MET A 136 -26.71 11.42 18.82
CA MET A 136 -26.47 12.27 17.66
C MET A 136 -25.94 13.65 18.07
N GLY A 137 -25.01 14.17 17.28
CA GLY A 137 -24.58 15.57 17.25
C GLY A 137 -25.01 16.20 15.92
N LEU A 138 -25.90 17.20 15.98
CA LEU A 138 -26.33 17.92 14.79
C LEU A 138 -25.35 19.03 14.46
N TYR A 139 -25.00 19.14 13.18
CA TYR A 139 -24.12 20.17 12.61
C TYR A 139 -22.81 20.39 13.39
N PRO A 140 -22.00 19.36 13.65
CA PRO A 140 -20.71 19.56 14.31
C PRO A 140 -19.85 20.54 13.49
N PRO A 141 -19.36 21.66 14.06
CA PRO A 141 -18.77 22.75 13.27
C PRO A 141 -17.64 22.31 12.34
N ALA A 142 -16.75 21.44 12.81
CA ALA A 142 -15.63 20.93 12.00
C ALA A 142 -16.10 20.04 10.83
N LEU A 143 -17.12 19.21 11.04
CA LEU A 143 -17.71 18.37 9.99
C LEU A 143 -18.50 19.20 8.97
N VAL A 144 -19.20 20.25 9.43
CA VAL A 144 -19.89 21.21 8.55
C VAL A 144 -18.88 21.96 7.69
N ALA A 145 -17.78 22.44 8.27
CA ALA A 145 -16.73 23.12 7.53
C ALA A 145 -16.11 22.20 6.46
N PHE A 146 -15.82 20.95 6.81
CA PHE A 146 -15.34 19.94 5.87
C PHE A 146 -16.33 19.69 4.72
N TRP A 147 -17.59 19.43 5.02
CA TRP A 147 -18.60 19.10 4.00
C TRP A 147 -18.84 20.28 3.05
N LYS A 148 -19.00 21.49 3.59
CA LYS A 148 -19.12 22.72 2.78
C LYS A 148 -17.90 22.93 1.89
N ALA A 149 -16.70 22.71 2.42
CA ALA A 149 -15.48 22.81 1.63
C ALA A 149 -15.47 21.84 0.44
N LEU A 150 -16.03 20.62 0.57
CA LEU A 150 -16.17 19.69 -0.55
C LEU A 150 -17.23 20.15 -1.56
N GLN A 151 -18.38 20.65 -1.09
CA GLN A 151 -19.46 21.15 -1.96
C GLN A 151 -19.00 22.37 -2.79
N ASP A 152 -18.24 23.27 -2.17
CA ASP A 152 -17.72 24.48 -2.81
C ASP A 152 -16.47 24.20 -3.66
N TYR A 153 -15.91 22.98 -3.63
CA TYR A 153 -14.69 22.63 -4.34
C TYR A 153 -14.92 22.47 -5.85
N SER A 154 -14.80 23.58 -6.58
CA SER A 154 -15.01 23.67 -8.03
C SER A 154 -13.79 23.28 -8.88
N THR A 155 -12.58 23.24 -8.29
CA THR A 155 -11.35 22.97 -9.03
C THR A 155 -11.35 21.55 -9.62
N LEU A 156 -10.94 21.42 -10.89
CA LEU A 156 -10.80 20.12 -11.53
C LEU A 156 -9.77 19.28 -10.76
N VAL A 157 -10.16 18.05 -10.41
CA VAL A 157 -9.31 17.12 -9.67
C VAL A 157 -8.67 16.18 -10.67
N VAL A 158 -7.40 16.43 -10.98
CA VAL A 158 -6.59 15.61 -11.88
C VAL A 158 -5.58 14.78 -11.09
N ALA A 159 -5.05 13.72 -11.72
CA ALA A 159 -3.96 12.93 -11.17
C ALA A 159 -2.75 13.81 -10.82
N ASP A 160 -2.01 13.41 -9.78
CA ASP A 160 -0.79 14.05 -9.28
C ASP A 160 -0.97 15.48 -8.75
N ALA A 161 -2.21 15.88 -8.50
CA ALA A 161 -2.56 17.15 -7.86
C ALA A 161 -2.83 17.00 -6.36
N ILE A 162 -2.92 18.13 -5.67
CA ILE A 162 -3.41 18.20 -4.28
C ILE A 162 -4.83 18.76 -4.26
N LEU A 163 -5.73 18.04 -3.59
CA LEU A 163 -6.96 18.59 -3.05
C LEU A 163 -6.62 19.28 -1.72
N GLU A 164 -6.69 20.60 -1.67
CA GLU A 164 -6.38 21.39 -0.47
C GLU A 164 -7.64 22.11 0.03
N LEU A 165 -8.05 21.80 1.26
CA LEU A 165 -9.21 22.42 1.89
C LEU A 165 -8.84 23.72 2.61
N PRO A 166 -9.78 24.67 2.74
CA PRO A 166 -9.57 25.90 3.50
C PRO A 166 -9.16 25.64 4.95
N VAL A 167 -8.41 26.56 5.55
CA VAL A 167 -7.99 26.47 6.95
C VAL A 167 -9.21 26.28 7.86
N GLY A 168 -9.14 25.27 8.74
CA GLY A 168 -10.22 24.89 9.65
C GLY A 168 -11.19 23.83 9.10
N ALA A 169 -11.18 23.54 7.80
CA ALA A 169 -11.97 22.48 7.18
C ALA A 169 -11.21 21.14 7.16
N PHE A 170 -10.83 20.64 8.33
CA PHE A 170 -10.06 19.40 8.46
C PHE A 170 -10.80 18.20 7.87
N LEU A 171 -10.07 17.27 7.26
CA LEU A 171 -10.66 16.08 6.66
C LEU A 171 -11.48 15.28 7.68
N LEU A 172 -12.76 15.03 7.36
CA LEU A 172 -13.74 14.43 8.27
C LEU A 172 -13.85 15.16 9.63
N GLY A 173 -13.49 16.44 9.71
CA GLY A 173 -13.47 17.22 10.94
C GLY A 173 -12.33 16.86 11.91
N TYR A 174 -11.34 16.04 11.49
CA TYR A 174 -10.24 15.57 12.35
C TYR A 174 -8.90 16.24 11.98
N PRO A 175 -8.31 17.06 12.87
CA PRO A 175 -7.03 17.72 12.61
C PRO A 175 -5.89 16.76 12.26
N ALA A 176 -5.89 15.55 12.83
CA ALA A 176 -4.87 14.53 12.56
C ALA A 176 -4.85 14.04 11.10
N LEU A 177 -5.95 14.15 10.37
CA LEU A 177 -6.01 13.83 8.94
C LEU A 177 -5.52 14.99 8.06
N GLY A 178 -5.35 16.18 8.63
CA GLY A 178 -4.88 17.36 7.91
C GLY A 178 -5.95 18.00 7.01
N LEU A 179 -5.47 18.78 6.04
CA LEU A 179 -6.29 19.58 5.10
C LEU A 179 -6.04 19.22 3.63
N LYS A 180 -5.06 18.35 3.35
CA LYS A 180 -4.58 18.08 1.99
C LYS A 180 -4.70 16.60 1.66
N VAL A 181 -5.10 16.31 0.43
CA VAL A 181 -5.14 14.95 -0.12
C VAL A 181 -4.37 14.92 -1.44
N TYR A 182 -3.38 14.05 -1.54
CA TYR A 182 -2.74 13.74 -2.81
C TYR A 182 -3.67 12.89 -3.69
N ILE A 183 -3.93 13.35 -4.90
CA ILE A 183 -4.82 12.68 -5.84
C ILE A 183 -3.98 11.74 -6.68
N ARG A 184 -4.04 10.45 -6.33
CA ARG A 184 -3.26 9.44 -7.03
C ARG A 184 -3.72 9.27 -8.49
N PRO A 185 -2.81 8.95 -9.41
CA PRO A 185 -3.14 8.53 -10.78
C PRO A 185 -4.22 7.44 -10.84
N CYS A 186 -4.23 6.51 -9.88
CA CYS A 186 -5.22 5.44 -9.83
C CYS A 186 -6.63 5.90 -9.42
N TYR A 187 -6.81 7.07 -8.78
CA TYR A 187 -8.10 7.49 -8.21
C TYR A 187 -9.19 7.72 -9.28
N PRO A 188 -8.99 8.57 -10.30
CA PRO A 188 -10.00 8.76 -11.34
C PRO A 188 -10.41 7.48 -12.10
N PRO A 189 -9.48 6.64 -12.62
CA PRO A 189 -9.86 5.42 -13.32
C PRO A 189 -10.52 4.39 -12.40
N LEU A 190 -10.04 4.21 -11.16
CA LEU A 190 -10.68 3.32 -10.19
C LEU A 190 -12.11 3.77 -9.88
N TRP A 191 -12.32 5.06 -9.62
CA TRP A 191 -13.66 5.58 -9.37
C TRP A 191 -14.59 5.40 -10.56
N LYS A 192 -14.10 5.60 -11.79
CA LYS A 192 -14.89 5.35 -13.01
C LYS A 192 -15.39 3.89 -13.07
N VAL A 193 -14.56 2.93 -12.70
CA VAL A 193 -14.94 1.51 -12.62
C VAL A 193 -15.96 1.29 -11.49
N CYS A 194 -15.68 1.77 -10.28
CA CYS A 194 -16.58 1.64 -9.13
C CYS A 194 -17.96 2.28 -9.40
N TRP A 195 -18.01 3.45 -9.99
CA TRP A 195 -19.24 4.18 -10.31
C TRP A 195 -20.16 3.36 -11.21
N LYS A 196 -19.60 2.68 -12.23
CA LYS A 196 -20.39 1.83 -13.12
C LYS A 196 -20.97 0.62 -12.39
N LEU A 197 -20.17 -0.02 -11.53
CA LEU A 197 -20.56 -1.25 -10.86
C LEU A 197 -21.61 -1.01 -9.78
N ILE A 198 -21.43 0.03 -8.96
CA ILE A 198 -22.35 0.31 -7.84
C ILE A 198 -23.74 0.72 -8.31
N GLN A 199 -23.87 1.16 -9.56
CA GLN A 199 -25.16 1.46 -10.19
C GLN A 199 -25.92 0.22 -10.66
N ASP A 200 -25.30 -0.97 -10.64
CA ASP A 200 -26.02 -2.21 -10.94
C ASP A 200 -27.00 -2.52 -9.80
N PRO A 201 -28.33 -2.49 -10.06
CA PRO A 201 -29.32 -2.79 -9.03
C PRO A 201 -29.25 -4.23 -8.50
N LYS A 202 -28.55 -5.14 -9.19
CA LYS A 202 -28.32 -6.50 -8.73
C LYS A 202 -27.13 -6.61 -7.77
N SER A 203 -26.13 -5.73 -7.91
CA SER A 203 -24.87 -5.73 -7.14
C SER A 203 -24.52 -4.31 -6.65
N PRO A 204 -25.35 -3.68 -5.79
CA PRO A 204 -25.13 -2.30 -5.34
C PRO A 204 -24.04 -2.22 -4.25
N HIS A 205 -23.12 -3.17 -4.20
CA HIS A 205 -22.18 -3.37 -3.11
C HIS A 205 -20.77 -3.58 -3.68
N LEU A 206 -19.81 -2.81 -3.17
CA LEU A 206 -18.42 -2.86 -3.59
C LEU A 206 -17.49 -3.04 -2.39
N VAL A 207 -16.47 -3.88 -2.58
CA VAL A 207 -15.33 -3.99 -1.67
C VAL A 207 -14.08 -3.53 -2.39
N ILE A 208 -13.40 -2.56 -1.80
CA ILE A 208 -12.14 -2.00 -2.29
C ILE A 208 -11.03 -2.41 -1.33
N LEU A 209 -10.24 -3.38 -1.78
CA LEU A 209 -9.12 -3.98 -1.07
C LEU A 209 -7.80 -3.33 -1.44
N GLY A 210 -6.74 -3.73 -0.72
CA GLY A 210 -5.36 -3.34 -1.01
C GLY A 210 -4.51 -3.36 0.26
N ASN A 211 -3.19 -3.27 0.10
CA ASN A 211 -2.25 -3.31 1.21
C ASN A 211 -2.57 -2.27 2.30
N PRO A 212 -2.35 -2.54 3.59
CA PRO A 212 -2.49 -1.53 4.64
C PRO A 212 -1.54 -0.34 4.42
N GLY A 213 -2.03 0.89 4.52
CA GLY A 213 -1.20 2.10 4.44
C GLY A 213 -1.03 2.74 3.06
N ILE A 214 -1.73 2.25 2.04
CA ILE A 214 -1.70 2.82 0.67
C ILE A 214 -2.66 3.98 0.43
N GLY A 215 -3.40 4.42 1.46
CA GLY A 215 -4.29 5.59 1.39
C GLY A 215 -5.75 5.32 1.01
N LYS A 216 -6.35 4.18 1.40
CA LYS A 216 -7.76 3.87 1.11
C LYS A 216 -8.73 4.87 1.75
N THR A 217 -8.48 5.32 2.98
CA THR A 217 -9.25 6.39 3.64
C THR A 217 -9.28 7.68 2.81
N PHE A 218 -8.14 8.07 2.23
CA PHE A 218 -8.05 9.22 1.34
C PHE A 218 -8.80 9.03 0.02
N PHE A 219 -8.85 7.80 -0.51
CA PHE A 219 -9.74 7.47 -1.63
C PHE A 219 -11.22 7.61 -1.24
N GLY A 220 -11.60 7.24 -0.02
CA GLY A 220 -12.95 7.49 0.51
C GLY A 220 -13.31 8.98 0.57
N ILE A 221 -12.36 9.83 0.93
CA ILE A 221 -12.51 11.30 0.88
C ILE A 221 -12.65 11.80 -0.56
N PHE A 222 -11.87 11.25 -1.49
CA PHE A 222 -12.03 11.54 -2.91
C PHE A 222 -13.43 11.14 -3.41
N ILE A 223 -13.95 9.97 -3.01
CA ILE A 223 -15.33 9.57 -3.32
C ILE A 223 -16.35 10.55 -2.72
N LEU A 224 -16.18 10.96 -1.46
CA LEU A 224 -17.04 11.95 -0.82
C LEU A 224 -17.10 13.25 -1.62
N LEU A 225 -15.97 13.73 -2.15
CA LEU A 225 -15.94 14.89 -3.03
C LEU A 225 -16.76 14.67 -4.32
N GLN A 226 -16.61 13.52 -4.97
CA GLN A 226 -17.39 13.22 -6.18
C GLN A 226 -18.89 13.16 -5.88
N LEU A 227 -19.28 12.57 -4.75
CA LEU A 227 -20.68 12.47 -4.34
C LEU A 227 -21.26 13.82 -3.89
N ALA A 228 -20.46 14.69 -3.28
CA ALA A 228 -20.84 16.06 -2.93
C ALA A 228 -21.21 16.88 -4.19
N ARG A 229 -20.39 16.77 -5.24
CA ARG A 229 -20.62 17.42 -6.55
C ARG A 229 -21.91 16.96 -7.23
N GLU A 230 -22.27 15.69 -7.02
CA GLU A 230 -23.51 15.09 -7.52
C GLU A 230 -24.70 15.27 -6.57
N ASN A 231 -24.53 16.05 -5.49
CA ASN A 231 -25.49 16.31 -4.42
C ASN A 231 -26.14 15.01 -3.87
N LYS A 232 -25.33 13.97 -3.67
CA LYS A 232 -25.82 12.68 -3.14
C LYS A 232 -25.88 12.70 -1.61
N THR A 233 -26.82 11.92 -1.06
CA THR A 233 -26.86 11.60 0.37
C THR A 233 -25.84 10.51 0.68
N VAL A 234 -24.95 10.78 1.63
CA VAL A 234 -23.89 9.87 2.04
C VAL A 234 -23.96 9.61 3.54
N VAL A 235 -23.88 8.34 3.94
CA VAL A 235 -23.52 7.92 5.29
C VAL A 235 -22.08 7.41 5.24
N TYR A 236 -21.15 8.11 5.89
CA TYR A 236 -19.77 7.68 6.04
C TYR A 236 -19.58 7.02 7.41
N GLU A 237 -19.03 5.81 7.46
CA GLU A 237 -18.70 5.12 8.71
C GLU A 237 -17.20 4.95 8.85
N SER A 238 -16.66 5.40 9.98
CA SER A 238 -15.24 5.27 10.31
C SER A 238 -15.03 4.16 11.33
N GLY A 239 -14.23 3.15 10.98
CA GLY A 239 -13.79 2.13 11.92
C GLY A 239 -12.82 2.65 12.98
N ALA A 240 -12.20 3.81 12.78
CA ALA A 240 -11.30 4.41 13.77
C ALA A 240 -12.05 5.05 14.93
N SER A 241 -13.14 5.78 14.66
CA SER A 241 -13.96 6.42 15.69
C SER A 241 -15.19 5.58 16.08
N MET A 242 -15.54 4.54 15.30
CA MET A 242 -16.78 3.78 15.42
C MET A 242 -18.03 4.69 15.33
N CYS A 243 -17.93 5.79 14.59
CA CYS A 243 -19.00 6.74 14.35
C CYS A 243 -19.47 6.72 12.88
N ARG A 244 -20.68 7.22 12.67
CA ARG A 244 -21.28 7.50 11.37
C ARG A 244 -21.50 9.00 11.22
N TYR A 245 -21.26 9.49 10.01
CA TYR A 245 -21.54 10.86 9.59
C TYR A 245 -22.53 10.84 8.44
N LEU A 246 -23.63 11.56 8.57
CA LEU A 246 -24.55 11.83 7.48
C LEU A 246 -24.18 13.16 6.82
N PHE A 247 -24.05 13.13 5.50
CA PHE A 247 -23.84 14.29 4.64
C PHE A 247 -24.94 14.32 3.58
N SER A 248 -25.79 15.35 3.57
CA SER A 248 -26.88 15.47 2.60
C SER A 248 -27.34 16.92 2.46
N GLY A 249 -27.10 17.55 1.29
CA GLY A 249 -27.32 18.98 1.11
C GLY A 249 -26.58 19.77 2.20
N ASP A 250 -27.28 20.65 2.93
CA ASP A 250 -26.73 21.37 4.07
C ASP A 250 -26.73 20.57 5.39
N THR A 251 -27.34 19.38 5.40
CA THR A 251 -27.49 18.56 6.61
C THR A 251 -26.22 17.76 6.89
N VAL A 252 -25.65 18.00 8.07
CA VAL A 252 -24.48 17.26 8.58
C VAL A 252 -24.78 16.76 9.98
N VAL A 253 -24.71 15.45 10.20
CA VAL A 253 -25.02 14.82 11.50
C VAL A 253 -23.98 13.77 11.84
N GLU A 254 -23.44 13.82 13.06
CA GLU A 254 -22.61 12.76 13.65
C GLU A 254 -23.47 11.87 14.56
N GLY A 255 -23.20 10.57 14.60
CA GLY A 255 -23.85 9.65 15.52
C GLY A 255 -23.18 8.29 15.59
N THR A 256 -23.78 7.38 16.33
CA THR A 256 -23.31 5.99 16.45
C THR A 256 -23.77 5.12 15.28
N GLN A 257 -23.25 3.89 15.22
CA GLN A 257 -23.67 2.88 14.24
C GLN A 257 -25.17 2.53 14.30
N ASN A 258 -25.90 2.88 15.36
CA ASN A 258 -27.34 2.60 15.44
C ASN A 258 -28.23 3.76 14.97
N ASP A 259 -27.65 4.94 14.76
CA ASP A 259 -28.41 6.18 14.59
C ASP A 259 -28.91 6.40 13.15
N PHE A 260 -28.29 5.76 12.16
CA PHE A 260 -28.54 6.01 10.73
C PHE A 260 -29.24 4.86 10.00
N VAL A 261 -29.83 3.90 10.72
CA VAL A 261 -30.49 2.72 10.13
C VAL A 261 -31.59 3.11 9.14
N ALA A 262 -32.32 4.20 9.38
CA ALA A 262 -33.35 4.69 8.47
C ALA A 262 -32.77 5.09 7.10
N PHE A 263 -31.61 5.74 7.07
CA PHE A 263 -30.92 6.12 5.83
C PHE A 263 -30.35 4.93 5.09
N LEU A 264 -29.83 3.93 5.82
CA LEU A 264 -29.29 2.70 5.23
C LEU A 264 -30.36 1.81 4.58
N ARG A 265 -31.65 2.03 4.89
CA ARG A 265 -32.77 1.38 4.20
C ARG A 265 -33.14 2.03 2.86
N LEU A 266 -32.54 3.17 2.52
CA LEU A 266 -32.83 3.87 1.27
C LEU A 266 -31.82 3.43 0.19
N PRO A 267 -32.26 2.91 -0.96
CA PRO A 267 -31.37 2.47 -2.04
C PRO A 267 -30.66 3.63 -2.75
N THR A 268 -31.08 4.87 -2.50
CA THR A 268 -30.45 6.09 -3.03
C THR A 268 -29.32 6.63 -2.15
N THR A 269 -29.17 6.11 -0.93
CA THR A 269 -28.08 6.49 -0.01
C THR A 269 -26.80 5.78 -0.42
N TYR A 270 -25.69 6.53 -0.48
CA TYR A 270 -24.36 5.95 -0.54
C TYR A 270 -23.84 5.70 0.88
N TYR A 271 -23.41 4.49 1.16
CA TYR A 271 -22.86 4.08 2.45
C TYR A 271 -21.38 3.74 2.28
N ILE A 272 -20.51 4.67 2.65
CA ILE A 272 -19.05 4.49 2.57
C ILE A 272 -18.58 3.98 3.94
N VAL A 273 -17.91 2.84 3.95
CA VAL A 273 -17.48 2.16 5.19
C VAL A 273 -15.97 2.03 5.17
N ASP A 274 -15.28 2.65 6.12
CA ASP A 274 -13.81 2.64 6.19
C ASP A 274 -13.33 1.74 7.33
N ALA A 275 -12.73 0.61 6.98
CA ALA A 275 -12.05 -0.34 7.86
C ALA A 275 -12.90 -0.94 8.99
N VAL A 276 -14.23 -0.99 8.83
CA VAL A 276 -15.17 -1.67 9.74
C VAL A 276 -16.16 -2.51 8.96
N LYS A 277 -16.70 -3.55 9.61
CA LYS A 277 -17.66 -4.46 9.00
C LYS A 277 -18.97 -3.72 8.67
N PRO A 278 -19.40 -3.69 7.39
CA PRO A 278 -20.66 -3.04 7.03
C PRO A 278 -21.86 -3.73 7.66
N GLN A 279 -22.87 -2.93 7.98
CA GLN A 279 -24.20 -3.46 8.26
C GLN A 279 -24.89 -3.86 6.95
N LYS A 280 -25.52 -5.03 6.92
CA LYS A 280 -26.41 -5.44 5.81
C LYS A 280 -27.56 -4.45 5.66
N CYS A 281 -27.69 -3.86 4.47
CA CYS A 281 -28.64 -2.78 4.22
C CYS A 281 -29.01 -2.67 2.73
N GLN A 282 -29.92 -1.76 2.38
CA GLN A 282 -30.34 -1.53 0.98
C GLN A 282 -29.53 -0.42 0.30
N ALA A 283 -28.81 0.39 1.07
CA ALA A 283 -27.97 1.47 0.56
C ALA A 283 -26.84 0.95 -0.33
N MET A 284 -26.47 1.75 -1.33
CA MET A 284 -25.31 1.49 -2.17
C MET A 284 -24.04 1.53 -1.32
N THR A 285 -23.40 0.39 -1.09
CA THR A 285 -22.37 0.25 -0.06
C THR A 285 -20.99 0.12 -0.68
N ILE A 286 -20.04 0.94 -0.23
CA ILE A 286 -18.63 0.89 -0.62
C ILE A 286 -17.80 0.63 0.64
N LEU A 287 -17.29 -0.59 0.77
CA LEU A 287 -16.37 -0.97 1.84
C LEU A 287 -14.93 -0.71 1.39
N LEU A 288 -14.23 0.17 2.09
CA LEU A 288 -12.79 0.41 1.96
C LEU A 288 -12.09 -0.35 3.08
N THR A 289 -11.30 -1.38 2.75
CA THR A 289 -10.64 -2.16 3.81
C THR A 289 -9.34 -2.77 3.36
N SER A 290 -8.47 -3.05 4.32
CA SER A 290 -7.42 -4.03 4.10
C SER A 290 -8.07 -5.42 4.03
N PRO A 291 -7.45 -6.42 3.41
CA PRO A 291 -7.99 -7.76 3.21
C PRO A 291 -8.04 -8.55 4.54
N ARG A 292 -8.79 -8.02 5.51
CA ARG A 292 -9.03 -8.64 6.80
C ARG A 292 -10.31 -9.44 6.67
N HIS A 293 -10.18 -10.76 6.62
CA HIS A 293 -11.29 -11.70 6.47
C HIS A 293 -12.51 -11.35 7.34
N GLU A 294 -12.29 -11.04 8.62
CA GLU A 294 -13.35 -10.68 9.58
C GLU A 294 -14.21 -9.48 9.16
N VAL A 295 -13.66 -8.56 8.36
CA VAL A 295 -14.31 -7.32 7.96
C VAL A 295 -15.13 -7.51 6.69
N TRP A 296 -14.55 -8.14 5.66
CA TRP A 296 -15.18 -8.23 4.32
C TRP A 296 -15.87 -9.56 4.05
N PHE A 297 -15.41 -10.68 4.63
CA PHE A 297 -15.83 -12.03 4.20
C PHE A 297 -17.34 -12.23 4.34
N SER A 298 -17.93 -11.83 5.46
CA SER A 298 -19.39 -11.97 5.64
C SER A 298 -20.21 -11.04 4.74
N PHE A 299 -19.62 -9.94 4.29
CA PHE A 299 -20.25 -9.00 3.36
C PHE A 299 -20.26 -9.54 1.92
N ASN A 300 -19.32 -10.43 1.57
CA ASN A 300 -19.30 -11.14 0.29
C ASN A 300 -20.62 -11.89 -0.03
N ASN A 301 -21.32 -12.35 1.01
CA ASN A 301 -22.59 -13.06 0.86
C ASN A 301 -23.75 -12.17 0.37
N ASP A 302 -23.54 -10.85 0.26
CA ASP A 302 -24.56 -9.88 -0.16
C ASP A 302 -24.43 -9.47 -1.65
N ASN A 303 -23.81 -10.31 -2.51
CA ASN A 303 -23.62 -10.05 -3.94
C ASN A 303 -22.85 -8.75 -4.21
N CYS A 304 -21.58 -8.73 -3.82
CA CYS A 304 -20.69 -7.58 -4.00
C CYS A 304 -19.59 -7.84 -5.04
N ASP A 305 -19.16 -6.76 -5.69
CA ASP A 305 -18.01 -6.74 -6.59
C ASP A 305 -16.72 -6.33 -5.84
N PHE A 306 -15.57 -6.90 -6.24
CA PHE A 306 -14.27 -6.61 -5.61
C PHE A 306 -13.37 -5.83 -6.54
N ARG A 307 -12.74 -4.78 -6.02
CA ARG A 307 -11.65 -4.06 -6.69
C ARG A 307 -10.48 -3.88 -5.74
N TYR A 308 -9.29 -3.75 -6.29
CA TYR A 308 -8.04 -3.60 -5.54
C TYR A 308 -7.41 -2.27 -5.89
N MET A 309 -6.96 -1.54 -4.89
CA MET A 309 -6.18 -0.33 -5.10
C MET A 309 -4.69 -0.70 -5.15
N PRO A 310 -3.95 -0.31 -6.20
CA PRO A 310 -2.54 -0.66 -6.34
C PRO A 310 -1.68 0.05 -5.29
N VAL A 311 -0.52 -0.55 -4.97
CA VAL A 311 0.58 0.13 -4.28
C VAL A 311 1.09 1.30 -5.13
N TRP A 312 1.86 2.20 -4.52
CA TRP A 312 2.34 3.41 -5.18
C TRP A 312 3.56 3.14 -6.05
N THR A 313 3.66 3.79 -7.20
CA THR A 313 4.92 3.83 -7.96
C THR A 313 5.93 4.76 -7.28
N LEU A 314 7.21 4.66 -7.65
CA LEU A 314 8.22 5.59 -7.13
C LEU A 314 7.89 7.03 -7.54
N ASP A 315 7.41 7.25 -8.76
CA ASP A 315 7.04 8.59 -9.25
C ASP A 315 5.87 9.19 -8.48
N GLU A 316 4.85 8.38 -8.13
CA GLU A 316 3.75 8.81 -7.24
C GLU A 316 4.30 9.22 -5.86
N ILE A 317 5.21 8.44 -5.30
CA ILE A 317 5.83 8.71 -3.99
C ILE A 317 6.63 10.01 -4.04
N LEU A 318 7.47 10.21 -5.06
CA LEU A 318 8.31 11.39 -5.20
C LEU A 318 7.47 12.66 -5.44
N SER A 319 6.41 12.55 -6.23
CA SER A 319 5.45 13.62 -6.48
C SER A 319 4.71 14.01 -5.20
N CYS A 320 4.18 13.04 -4.46
CA CYS A 320 3.54 13.27 -3.17
C CYS A 320 4.51 13.82 -2.13
N ARG A 321 5.76 13.32 -2.06
CA ARG A 321 6.80 13.88 -1.20
C ARG A 321 7.01 15.35 -1.48
N LYS A 322 7.19 15.72 -2.75
CA LYS A 322 7.42 17.11 -3.15
C LYS A 322 6.29 18.04 -2.69
N LEU A 323 5.05 17.55 -2.69
CA LEU A 323 3.86 18.35 -2.42
C LEU A 323 3.41 18.35 -0.96
N LEU A 324 3.55 17.22 -0.24
CA LEU A 324 3.03 17.02 1.11
C LEU A 324 4.12 16.82 2.18
N TYR A 325 5.31 16.38 1.78
CA TYR A 325 6.43 16.10 2.68
C TYR A 325 7.73 16.76 2.19
N PRO A 326 7.73 18.07 1.90
CA PRO A 326 8.87 18.73 1.26
C PRO A 326 10.16 18.61 2.07
N ASP A 327 10.05 18.45 3.39
CA ASP A 327 11.18 18.38 4.32
C ASP A 327 11.89 17.01 4.34
N LEU A 328 11.27 15.94 3.83
CA LEU A 328 11.89 14.61 3.81
C LEU A 328 12.98 14.55 2.74
N ASP A 329 14.16 14.01 3.04
CA ASP A 329 15.22 13.87 2.03
C ASP A 329 14.84 12.88 0.92
N VAL A 330 15.14 13.22 -0.33
CA VAL A 330 14.72 12.42 -1.49
C VAL A 330 15.42 11.07 -1.54
N ASN A 331 16.70 11.00 -1.14
CA ASN A 331 17.47 9.77 -1.19
C ASN A 331 16.99 8.82 -0.11
N MET A 332 16.76 9.34 1.10
CA MET A 332 16.20 8.52 2.17
C MET A 332 14.80 7.98 1.80
N VAL A 333 13.95 8.77 1.12
CA VAL A 333 12.62 8.32 0.66
C VAL A 333 12.78 7.21 -0.35
N THR A 334 13.68 7.39 -1.32
CA THR A 334 14.01 6.36 -2.31
C THR A 334 14.54 5.10 -1.63
N ASP A 335 15.43 5.20 -0.64
CA ASP A 335 15.94 4.04 0.12
C ASP A 335 14.82 3.30 0.88
N CYS A 336 13.92 4.06 1.52
CA CYS A 336 12.74 3.49 2.17
C CYS A 336 11.82 2.79 1.16
N PHE A 337 11.60 3.37 -0.02
CA PHE A 337 10.84 2.73 -1.11
C PHE A 337 11.51 1.43 -1.57
N HIS A 338 12.83 1.40 -1.70
CA HIS A 338 13.56 0.18 -2.07
C HIS A 338 13.37 -0.95 -1.05
N ARG A 339 13.20 -0.63 0.23
CA ARG A 339 12.96 -1.61 1.29
C ARG A 339 11.50 -2.03 1.39
N TRP A 340 10.59 -1.07 1.44
CA TRP A 340 9.17 -1.28 1.74
C TRP A 340 8.26 -1.41 0.52
N GLY A 341 8.77 -1.08 -0.67
CA GLY A 341 7.94 -0.89 -1.86
C GLY A 341 7.03 0.34 -1.76
N GLY A 342 5.97 0.34 -2.55
CA GLY A 342 5.02 1.45 -2.71
C GLY A 342 4.02 1.67 -1.58
N VAL A 343 4.43 1.67 -0.31
CA VAL A 343 3.54 1.88 0.84
C VAL A 343 3.87 3.19 1.56
N PRO A 344 3.17 4.31 1.25
CA PRO A 344 3.45 5.65 1.78
C PRO A 344 3.50 5.74 3.30
N ARG A 345 2.72 4.92 4.02
CA ARG A 345 2.77 4.86 5.48
C ARG A 345 4.20 4.63 5.99
N TYR A 346 4.97 3.78 5.33
CA TYR A 346 6.34 3.47 5.75
C TYR A 346 7.39 4.32 5.01
N VAL A 347 7.09 4.71 3.76
CA VAL A 347 8.02 5.45 2.89
C VAL A 347 8.00 6.97 3.14
N LEU A 348 6.88 7.53 3.60
CA LEU A 348 6.71 8.96 3.84
C LEU A 348 6.33 9.23 5.31
N GLU A 349 5.14 8.78 5.74
CA GLU A 349 4.55 9.18 7.02
C GLU A 349 5.38 8.75 8.24
N ASN A 350 5.87 7.50 8.25
CA ASN A 350 6.65 6.93 9.35
C ASN A 350 8.12 6.71 8.98
N MET A 351 8.61 7.44 7.99
CA MET A 351 9.96 7.30 7.48
C MET A 351 11.01 7.55 8.57
N LEU A 352 10.84 8.61 9.36
CA LEU A 352 11.75 8.99 10.44
C LEU A 352 11.46 8.28 11.77
N ARG A 353 10.56 7.27 11.80
CA ARG A 353 10.16 6.56 13.02
C ARG A 353 10.78 5.17 13.07
N ASP A 354 11.89 5.02 13.79
CA ASP A 354 12.63 3.76 13.92
C ASP A 354 11.76 2.58 14.37
N THR A 355 10.83 2.80 15.29
CA THR A 355 9.89 1.77 15.77
C THR A 355 9.02 1.21 14.63
N HIS A 356 8.60 2.06 13.69
CA HIS A 356 7.85 1.64 12.51
C HIS A 356 8.77 1.00 11.46
N GLN A 357 9.97 1.55 11.25
CA GLN A 357 10.95 0.98 10.32
C GLN A 357 11.38 -0.44 10.76
N SER A 358 11.46 -0.70 12.07
CA SER A 358 11.80 -2.03 12.61
C SER A 358 10.76 -3.12 12.30
N LEU A 359 9.53 -2.75 11.94
CA LEU A 359 8.46 -3.71 11.63
C LEU A 359 8.78 -4.55 10.39
N LEU A 360 9.58 -4.05 9.45
CA LEU A 360 10.04 -4.83 8.29
C LEU A 360 10.98 -5.95 8.72
N GLU A 361 11.98 -5.63 9.54
CA GLU A 361 12.95 -6.61 10.02
C GLU A 361 12.29 -7.67 10.91
N ARG A 362 11.30 -7.27 11.71
CA ARG A 362 10.46 -8.20 12.47
C ARG A 362 9.66 -9.13 11.57
N ALA A 363 9.06 -8.61 10.49
CA ALA A 363 8.34 -9.43 9.53
C ALA A 363 9.28 -10.42 8.83
N LEU A 364 10.42 -9.94 8.35
CA LEU A 364 11.47 -10.76 7.73
C LEU A 364 12.00 -11.83 8.69
N GLY A 365 12.05 -11.55 9.99
CA GLY A 365 12.47 -12.49 11.05
C GLY A 365 11.57 -13.71 11.23
N MET A 366 10.32 -13.67 10.74
CA MET A 366 9.37 -14.77 10.85
C MET A 366 9.36 -15.69 9.62
N VAL A 367 10.09 -15.34 8.56
CA VAL A 367 10.01 -16.03 7.27
C VAL A 367 10.77 -17.35 7.30
N ASN A 368 10.05 -18.43 6.95
CA ASN A 368 10.56 -19.75 6.60
C ASN A 368 9.72 -20.33 5.43
N CYS A 369 10.02 -21.54 4.95
CA CYS A 369 9.30 -22.13 3.81
C CYS A 369 7.79 -22.30 4.08
N ASP A 370 7.41 -22.74 5.28
CA ASP A 370 6.00 -22.96 5.67
C ASP A 370 5.25 -21.62 5.71
N TRP A 371 5.91 -20.56 6.19
CA TRP A 371 5.37 -19.21 6.17
C TRP A 371 5.09 -18.72 4.74
N VAL A 372 5.99 -18.96 3.78
CA VAL A 372 5.81 -18.50 2.39
C VAL A 372 4.58 -19.16 1.76
N VAL A 373 4.42 -20.47 1.94
CA VAL A 373 3.24 -21.20 1.43
C VAL A 373 1.94 -20.62 2.00
N ASN A 374 1.88 -20.46 3.31
CA ASN A 374 0.68 -19.96 3.99
C ASN A 374 0.41 -18.49 3.65
N ALA A 375 1.44 -17.65 3.61
CA ALA A 375 1.29 -16.21 3.37
C ALA A 375 0.75 -15.88 1.97
N ILE A 376 0.99 -16.74 0.98
CA ILE A 376 0.51 -16.54 -0.39
C ILE A 376 -0.89 -17.13 -0.57
N GLY A 377 -1.15 -18.34 -0.05
CA GLY A 377 -2.46 -18.97 -0.14
C GLY A 377 -3.54 -18.32 0.74
N GLU A 378 -3.12 -17.60 1.78
CA GLU A 378 -4.01 -17.03 2.81
C GLU A 378 -3.74 -15.54 3.07
N LEU A 379 -3.27 -14.80 2.06
CA LEU A 379 -2.95 -13.37 2.23
C LEU A 379 -4.16 -12.57 2.74
N ASP A 380 -5.38 -12.99 2.39
CA ASP A 380 -6.64 -12.36 2.82
C ASP A 380 -7.14 -12.83 4.20
N ALA A 381 -6.47 -13.81 4.83
CA ALA A 381 -7.00 -14.52 5.99
C ALA A 381 -6.17 -14.43 7.27
N MET A 382 -4.83 -14.57 7.27
CA MET A 382 -4.14 -14.94 8.52
C MET A 382 -3.01 -14.05 9.06
N PHE A 383 -2.41 -13.08 8.34
CA PHE A 383 -1.25 -12.36 8.90
C PHE A 383 -1.07 -10.90 8.46
N GLU A 384 -1.22 -9.95 9.40
CA GLU A 384 -0.87 -8.53 9.16
C GLU A 384 0.60 -8.32 8.74
N ALA A 385 1.50 -9.20 9.19
CA ALA A 385 2.91 -9.13 8.85
C ALA A 385 3.18 -9.50 7.38
N SER A 386 2.34 -10.35 6.77
CA SER A 386 2.50 -10.76 5.38
C SER A 386 2.34 -9.58 4.42
N HIS A 387 1.42 -8.65 4.69
CA HIS A 387 1.25 -7.46 3.86
C HIS A 387 2.43 -6.47 3.88
N ARG A 388 3.40 -6.65 4.80
CA ARG A 388 4.66 -5.90 4.80
C ARG A 388 5.70 -6.50 3.87
N LEU A 389 5.55 -7.79 3.53
CA LEU A 389 6.47 -8.53 2.69
C LEU A 389 5.88 -8.88 1.32
N LEU A 390 4.56 -8.85 1.20
CA LEU A 390 3.79 -9.24 0.02
C LEU A 390 2.80 -8.14 -0.36
N HIS A 391 2.78 -7.77 -1.63
CA HIS A 391 1.90 -6.77 -2.22
C HIS A 391 0.99 -7.39 -3.27
N TYR A 392 -0.21 -6.83 -3.41
CA TYR A 392 -1.09 -7.16 -4.54
C TYR A 392 -0.53 -6.53 -5.81
N ASP A 393 -0.38 -7.35 -6.85
CA ASP A 393 -0.27 -6.84 -8.22
C ASP A 393 -1.67 -6.68 -8.81
N VAL A 394 -1.95 -5.52 -9.37
CA VAL A 394 -3.31 -5.11 -9.73
C VAL A 394 -3.35 -4.73 -11.20
N ASN A 395 -4.34 -5.26 -11.92
CA ASN A 395 -4.60 -4.83 -13.28
C ASN A 395 -5.02 -3.35 -13.31
N GLU A 396 -4.22 -2.50 -13.97
CA GLU A 396 -4.43 -1.05 -13.99
C GLU A 396 -5.73 -0.61 -14.66
N LYS A 397 -6.32 -1.45 -15.54
CA LYS A 397 -7.56 -1.13 -16.26
C LYS A 397 -8.79 -1.63 -15.52
N THR A 398 -8.75 -2.85 -14.99
CA THR A 398 -9.91 -3.49 -14.36
C THR A 398 -9.94 -3.36 -12.86
N PHE A 399 -8.80 -3.05 -12.22
CA PHE A 399 -8.58 -3.05 -10.78
C PHE A 399 -8.90 -4.38 -10.12
N ILE A 400 -8.63 -5.48 -10.82
CA ILE A 400 -8.71 -6.85 -10.29
C ILE A 400 -7.29 -7.27 -9.87
N ASN A 401 -7.19 -7.99 -8.76
CA ASN A 401 -5.94 -8.61 -8.32
C ASN A 401 -5.50 -9.65 -9.36
N LYS A 402 -4.28 -9.50 -9.90
CA LYS A 402 -3.65 -10.46 -10.80
C LYS A 402 -2.97 -11.56 -10.00
N HIS A 403 -2.11 -11.17 -9.06
CA HIS A 403 -1.30 -12.08 -8.26
C HIS A 403 -0.69 -11.36 -7.05
N VAL A 404 0.07 -12.10 -6.25
CA VAL A 404 0.81 -11.58 -5.09
C VAL A 404 2.31 -11.60 -5.39
N VAL A 405 2.99 -10.47 -5.16
CA VAL A 405 4.43 -10.32 -5.33
C VAL A 405 5.11 -9.95 -4.01
N PHE A 406 6.44 -10.13 -3.92
CA PHE A 406 7.18 -9.51 -2.81
C PHE A 406 7.11 -7.99 -2.86
N ALA A 407 7.08 -7.37 -1.68
CA ALA A 407 6.93 -5.94 -1.51
C ALA A 407 7.99 -5.11 -2.27
N SER A 408 9.20 -5.65 -2.36
CA SER A 408 10.32 -5.03 -3.06
C SER A 408 11.37 -6.08 -3.48
N PRO A 409 12.28 -5.75 -4.41
CA PRO A 409 13.45 -6.59 -4.70
C PRO A 409 14.32 -6.87 -3.48
N TYR A 410 14.45 -5.90 -2.56
CA TYR A 410 15.15 -6.09 -1.29
C TYR A 410 14.50 -7.20 -0.45
N VAL A 411 13.17 -7.16 -0.29
CA VAL A 411 12.44 -8.17 0.46
C VAL A 411 12.61 -9.54 -0.20
N GLN A 412 12.47 -9.64 -1.52
CA GLN A 412 12.71 -10.87 -2.27
C GLN A 412 14.11 -11.45 -1.96
N ASP A 413 15.15 -10.61 -1.95
CA ASP A 413 16.53 -11.04 -1.69
C ASP A 413 16.78 -11.47 -0.24
N VAL A 414 16.17 -10.80 0.73
CA VAL A 414 16.29 -11.20 2.13
C VAL A 414 15.52 -12.49 2.39
N VAL A 415 14.31 -12.62 1.85
CA VAL A 415 13.48 -13.83 1.96
C VAL A 415 14.24 -15.01 1.36
N TYR A 416 14.70 -14.90 0.10
CA TYR A 416 15.45 -15.96 -0.56
C TYR A 416 16.67 -16.41 0.26
N ARG A 417 17.49 -15.46 0.75
CA ARG A 417 18.65 -15.79 1.59
C ARG A 417 18.29 -16.50 2.90
N ARG A 418 17.14 -16.19 3.49
CA ARG A 418 16.63 -16.89 4.68
C ARG A 418 16.21 -18.31 4.34
N LEU A 419 15.43 -18.49 3.28
CA LEU A 419 14.98 -19.83 2.84
C LEU A 419 16.17 -20.75 2.53
N CYS A 420 17.24 -20.22 1.92
CA CYS A 420 18.47 -20.99 1.69
C CYS A 420 19.23 -21.36 2.97
N LYS A 421 19.11 -20.56 4.05
CA LYS A 421 19.80 -20.81 5.32
C LYS A 421 19.02 -21.76 6.23
N ASP A 422 17.69 -21.68 6.24
CA ASP A 422 16.85 -22.45 7.15
C ASP A 422 16.85 -23.94 6.81
N ASP A 423 16.47 -24.27 5.57
CA ASP A 423 16.33 -25.66 5.13
C ASP A 423 16.28 -25.71 3.60
N HIS A 424 17.44 -25.91 2.99
CA HIS A 424 17.57 -26.02 1.52
C HIS A 424 16.68 -27.13 0.97
N ASP A 425 16.52 -28.24 1.69
CA ASP A 425 15.65 -29.35 1.26
C ASP A 425 14.18 -28.95 1.28
N LYS A 426 13.73 -28.13 2.24
CA LYS A 426 12.39 -27.55 2.22
C LYS A 426 12.21 -26.53 1.10
N LEU A 427 13.23 -25.72 0.77
CA LEU A 427 13.16 -24.81 -0.37
C LEU A 427 13.01 -25.60 -1.69
N VAL A 428 13.77 -26.69 -1.84
CA VAL A 428 13.63 -27.61 -2.97
C VAL A 428 12.23 -28.23 -3.00
N LYS A 429 11.76 -28.76 -1.86
CA LYS A 429 10.40 -29.32 -1.75
C LYS A 429 9.33 -28.29 -2.02
N PHE A 430 9.50 -27.02 -1.62
CA PHE A 430 8.57 -25.94 -1.94
C PHE A 430 8.51 -25.67 -3.44
N LEU A 431 9.66 -25.53 -4.10
CA LEU A 431 9.73 -25.31 -5.55
C LEU A 431 9.18 -26.49 -6.35
N ALA A 432 9.27 -27.72 -5.82
CA ALA A 432 8.64 -28.91 -6.40
C ALA A 432 7.13 -29.00 -6.10
N ALA A 433 6.71 -28.76 -4.86
CA ALA A 433 5.33 -28.93 -4.41
C ALA A 433 4.37 -27.79 -4.80
N SER A 434 4.91 -26.63 -5.19
CA SER A 434 4.13 -25.49 -5.72
C SER A 434 3.78 -25.64 -7.20
N GLU A 435 4.14 -26.75 -7.83
CA GLU A 435 3.73 -27.08 -9.18
C GLU A 435 2.20 -27.23 -9.27
N GLY A 436 1.57 -26.52 -10.23
CA GLY A 436 0.13 -26.63 -10.49
C GLY A 436 -0.78 -25.92 -9.48
N ILE A 437 -0.22 -25.17 -8.52
CA ILE A 437 -0.99 -24.30 -7.62
C ILE A 437 -0.96 -22.88 -8.20
N ASP A 438 -2.04 -22.48 -8.88
CA ASP A 438 -2.13 -21.22 -9.63
C ASP A 438 -1.72 -19.98 -8.80
N GLN A 439 -2.11 -19.94 -7.52
CA GLN A 439 -1.80 -18.83 -6.62
C GLN A 439 -0.31 -18.73 -6.24
N LEU A 440 0.43 -19.84 -6.32
CA LEU A 440 1.87 -19.89 -5.98
C LEU A 440 2.77 -19.72 -7.19
N GLY A 441 2.25 -19.79 -8.42
CA GLY A 441 3.03 -19.80 -9.66
C GLY A 441 3.99 -18.61 -9.80
N VAL A 442 3.51 -17.40 -9.53
CA VAL A 442 4.32 -16.17 -9.63
C VAL A 442 5.43 -16.15 -8.59
N VAL A 443 5.11 -16.43 -7.32
CA VAL A 443 6.14 -16.43 -6.26
C VAL A 443 7.14 -17.58 -6.44
N ARG A 444 6.68 -18.74 -6.90
CA ARG A 444 7.55 -19.86 -7.30
C ARG A 444 8.53 -19.40 -8.38
N GLY A 445 8.05 -18.73 -9.43
CA GLY A 445 8.89 -18.17 -10.50
C GLY A 445 9.92 -17.19 -9.96
N ILE A 446 9.50 -16.25 -9.11
CA ILE A 446 10.34 -15.24 -8.46
C ILE A 446 11.44 -15.87 -7.57
N VAL A 447 11.12 -16.92 -6.82
CA VAL A 447 12.08 -17.64 -5.97
C VAL A 447 13.04 -18.47 -6.83
N PHE A 448 12.52 -19.13 -7.86
CA PHE A 448 13.31 -19.92 -8.81
C PHE A 448 14.30 -19.05 -9.60
N GLU A 449 13.87 -17.88 -10.08
CA GLU A 449 14.74 -16.88 -10.74
C GLU A 449 15.92 -16.49 -9.85
N ARG A 450 15.67 -16.24 -8.55
CA ARG A 450 16.76 -15.94 -7.60
C ARG A 450 17.69 -17.12 -7.40
N TYR A 451 17.16 -18.34 -7.35
CA TYR A 451 17.97 -19.54 -7.30
C TYR A 451 18.89 -19.68 -8.52
N VAL A 452 18.34 -19.47 -9.71
CA VAL A 452 19.09 -19.50 -10.98
C VAL A 452 20.22 -18.47 -10.96
N HIS A 453 19.95 -17.24 -10.56
CA HIS A 453 20.97 -16.20 -10.45
C HIS A 453 22.03 -16.47 -9.37
N ALA A 454 21.73 -17.28 -8.36
CA ALA A 454 22.70 -17.68 -7.34
C ALA A 454 23.58 -18.86 -7.78
N VAL A 455 23.08 -19.72 -8.67
CA VAL A 455 23.74 -20.98 -9.10
C VAL A 455 24.50 -20.82 -10.40
N LEU A 456 23.88 -20.26 -11.46
CA LEU A 456 24.51 -20.20 -12.79
C LEU A 456 25.88 -19.52 -12.81
N PRO A 457 26.10 -18.38 -12.13
CA PRO A 457 27.41 -17.74 -12.12
C PRO A 457 28.52 -18.58 -11.48
N ARG A 458 28.19 -19.60 -10.67
CA ARG A 458 29.19 -20.51 -10.09
C ARG A 458 29.77 -21.49 -11.11
N GLY A 459 29.18 -21.56 -12.30
CA GLY A 459 29.51 -22.55 -13.31
C GLY A 459 28.99 -23.94 -12.94
N GLY A 460 29.21 -24.90 -13.84
CA GLY A 460 28.78 -26.28 -13.67
C GLY A 460 28.33 -26.91 -14.99
N ARG A 461 27.75 -28.10 -14.87
CA ARG A 461 27.26 -28.89 -15.99
C ARG A 461 25.75 -29.05 -15.87
N PHE A 462 25.03 -28.69 -16.93
CA PHE A 462 23.56 -28.66 -16.93
C PHE A 462 23.00 -29.43 -18.13
N ARG A 463 21.79 -29.99 -17.98
CA ARG A 463 21.05 -30.57 -19.13
C ARG A 463 20.53 -29.43 -19.99
N ILE A 464 20.68 -29.55 -21.30
CA ILE A 464 20.17 -28.59 -22.27
C ILE A 464 19.65 -29.31 -23.50
N ARG A 465 18.59 -28.79 -24.11
CA ARG A 465 18.10 -29.29 -25.39
C ARG A 465 17.66 -28.14 -26.28
N ARG A 466 17.85 -28.31 -27.58
CA ARG A 466 17.40 -27.34 -28.58
C ARG A 466 15.88 -27.42 -28.73
N LEU A 467 15.23 -26.27 -28.82
CA LEU A 467 13.81 -26.14 -29.08
C LEU A 467 13.60 -25.93 -30.59
N MET A 468 12.81 -26.79 -31.21
CA MET A 468 12.51 -26.72 -32.63
C MET A 468 11.11 -26.14 -32.83
N PRO A 469 10.90 -25.23 -33.79
CA PRO A 469 9.57 -24.82 -34.20
C PRO A 469 8.76 -26.06 -34.61
N GLU A 470 7.50 -26.15 -34.20
CA GLU A 470 6.61 -27.20 -34.69
C GLU A 470 6.47 -27.07 -36.21
N GLY A 471 6.92 -28.09 -36.94
CA GLY A 471 6.82 -28.13 -38.40
C GLY A 471 5.36 -28.26 -38.81
N GLY A 472 4.91 -27.40 -39.72
CA GLY A 472 3.62 -27.57 -40.38
C GLY A 472 3.62 -28.82 -41.26
N SER A 473 3.30 -29.97 -40.68
CA SER A 473 2.72 -31.08 -41.42
C SER A 473 1.21 -30.87 -41.39
N GLY A 474 0.62 -30.60 -42.55
CA GLY A 474 -0.82 -30.39 -42.68
C GLY A 474 -1.62 -31.59 -42.22
N ASP A 475 -2.58 -31.33 -41.34
CA ASP A 475 -3.95 -31.77 -41.53
C ASP A 475 -4.85 -30.65 -41.02
N ALA A 476 -5.46 -29.96 -41.98
CA ALA A 476 -6.56 -29.06 -41.70
C ALA A 476 -7.75 -29.91 -41.29
N ASN A 477 -7.94 -30.07 -39.97
CA ASN A 477 -9.23 -30.18 -39.29
C ASN A 477 -8.99 -30.60 -37.83
N ASN A 478 -8.92 -29.64 -36.93
CA ASN A 478 -9.68 -29.70 -35.69
C ASN A 478 -9.84 -28.30 -35.11
N VAL A 479 -11.11 -27.96 -34.95
CA VAL A 479 -11.64 -26.76 -34.32
C VAL A 479 -11.59 -26.96 -32.80
N ASP A 480 -11.17 -25.91 -32.09
CA ASP A 480 -11.37 -25.58 -30.68
C ASP A 480 -10.88 -26.52 -29.58
N GLN A 481 -9.96 -26.00 -28.75
CA GLN A 481 -10.26 -25.69 -27.35
C GLN A 481 -9.19 -24.74 -26.79
N ASP A 482 -9.58 -23.48 -26.60
CA ASP A 482 -8.80 -22.47 -25.90
C ASP A 482 -8.63 -22.89 -24.43
N ASP A 483 -7.44 -23.39 -24.09
CA ASP A 483 -7.00 -23.50 -22.71
C ASP A 483 -6.53 -22.12 -22.24
N LYS A 484 -7.44 -21.41 -21.57
CA LYS A 484 -7.12 -20.17 -20.85
C LYS A 484 -6.40 -20.52 -19.55
N GLY A 485 -5.09 -20.69 -19.62
CA GLY A 485 -4.25 -20.94 -18.45
C GLY A 485 -2.87 -20.31 -18.60
N GLY A 486 -2.71 -19.08 -18.11
CA GLY A 486 -1.43 -18.37 -18.04
C GLY A 486 -1.58 -16.90 -18.41
N GLU A 487 -1.84 -16.05 -17.40
CA GLU A 487 -1.90 -14.61 -17.61
C GLU A 487 -0.49 -14.02 -17.75
N ASP A 488 -0.28 -13.34 -18.87
CA ASP A 488 0.96 -12.68 -19.26
C ASP A 488 1.36 -11.56 -18.28
N GLU A 489 2.63 -11.58 -17.86
CA GLU A 489 3.27 -10.44 -17.20
C GLU A 489 3.42 -9.26 -18.18
N GLU A 490 2.46 -8.34 -18.14
CA GLU A 490 2.55 -7.01 -18.74
C GLU A 490 3.61 -6.16 -18.02
N LYS A 491 4.88 -6.26 -18.46
CA LYS A 491 5.87 -5.20 -18.25
C LYS A 491 5.45 -3.95 -19.04
N SER A 492 5.09 -2.87 -18.35
CA SER A 492 4.75 -1.56 -18.93
C SER A 492 5.98 -0.87 -19.52
N ASP A 493 5.78 -0.18 -20.65
CA ASP A 493 6.79 0.59 -21.41
C ASP A 493 6.77 2.04 -20.90
N ASP A 494 7.67 2.38 -19.96
CA ASP A 494 7.91 3.77 -19.59
C ASP A 494 8.90 4.37 -20.58
N GLY A 495 8.39 5.32 -21.38
CA GLY A 495 9.09 5.90 -22.52
C GLY A 495 10.47 6.45 -22.19
N ALA A 496 11.49 5.79 -22.73
CA ALA A 496 12.79 6.42 -22.94
C ALA A 496 12.65 7.50 -24.01
N VAL A 497 12.95 8.74 -23.63
CA VAL A 497 13.01 9.88 -24.55
C VAL A 497 14.16 9.65 -25.53
N ASP A 498 13.82 9.53 -26.82
CA ASP A 498 14.78 9.46 -27.92
C ASP A 498 15.68 10.71 -27.89
N THR A 499 16.98 10.49 -27.68
CA THR A 499 18.00 11.44 -28.12
C THR A 499 18.82 10.73 -29.17
N GLU A 500 18.48 10.93 -30.43
CA GLU A 500 19.33 10.53 -31.56
C GLU A 500 20.64 11.31 -31.49
N GLY A 501 21.65 10.71 -30.86
CA GLY A 501 23.05 11.12 -30.94
C GLY A 501 23.77 10.25 -31.97
N ASP A 502 24.03 10.82 -33.14
CA ASP A 502 24.89 10.29 -34.18
C ASP A 502 26.26 9.88 -33.59
N LEU A 503 26.53 8.57 -33.51
CA LEU A 503 27.82 8.02 -33.13
C LEU A 503 28.61 7.68 -34.38
N GLY A 504 29.49 8.61 -34.74
CA GLY A 504 30.44 8.49 -35.84
C GLY A 504 31.34 7.26 -35.74
N ALA A 505 31.62 6.68 -36.90
CA ALA A 505 32.49 5.53 -37.11
C ALA A 505 33.88 5.74 -36.49
N GLY A 506 34.20 4.95 -35.46
CA GLY A 506 35.54 4.80 -34.89
C GLY A 506 36.24 3.58 -35.49
N GLU A 507 37.44 3.81 -36.01
CA GLU A 507 38.27 2.87 -36.75
C GLU A 507 38.65 1.59 -36.00
N VAL A 508 38.75 0.51 -36.76
CA VAL A 508 39.22 -0.82 -36.36
C VAL A 508 40.72 -0.77 -36.04
N MET A 509 41.09 -1.02 -34.78
CA MET A 509 42.45 -1.44 -34.44
C MET A 509 42.42 -2.86 -33.86
N ASN A 510 43.13 -3.74 -34.55
CA ASN A 510 43.26 -5.14 -34.25
C ASN A 510 44.65 -5.41 -33.66
N LYS A 511 44.68 -6.21 -32.57
CA LYS A 511 45.80 -6.98 -31.95
C LYS A 511 46.02 -6.67 -30.46
N GLY A 512 45.62 -7.63 -29.63
CA GLY A 512 46.01 -7.82 -28.24
C GLY A 512 45.74 -9.28 -27.85
N GLU A 513 46.67 -9.89 -27.15
CA GLU A 513 46.92 -11.33 -27.03
C GLU A 513 45.83 -12.13 -26.31
N GLY A 514 45.77 -13.44 -26.60
CA GLY A 514 44.72 -14.38 -26.22
C GLY A 514 44.37 -14.42 -24.74
N ILE A 515 43.17 -13.93 -24.43
CA ILE A 515 42.39 -14.35 -23.27
C ILE A 515 41.42 -15.41 -23.79
N ALA A 516 41.45 -16.62 -23.22
CA ALA A 516 40.59 -17.72 -23.63
C ALA A 516 39.11 -17.27 -23.60
N PHE A 517 38.42 -17.45 -24.73
CA PHE A 517 37.00 -17.11 -24.88
C PHE A 517 36.16 -17.94 -23.90
N VAL A 518 35.61 -17.28 -22.89
CA VAL A 518 34.71 -17.88 -21.88
C VAL A 518 33.29 -17.90 -22.45
N SER A 519 33.02 -18.79 -23.39
CA SER A 519 31.68 -19.04 -23.95
C SER A 519 31.09 -20.32 -23.35
N TRP A 520 29.77 -20.43 -23.25
CA TRP A 520 29.13 -21.66 -22.79
C TRP A 520 29.32 -22.76 -23.85
N ASP A 521 29.89 -23.89 -23.46
CA ASP A 521 30.10 -25.03 -24.35
C ASP A 521 28.83 -25.89 -24.40
N ILE A 522 27.98 -25.61 -25.39
CA ILE A 522 26.73 -26.34 -25.62
C ILE A 522 27.00 -27.53 -26.55
N ASN A 523 26.97 -28.72 -25.96
CA ASN A 523 27.03 -29.97 -26.71
C ASN A 523 25.62 -30.50 -26.98
N GLU A 524 25.03 -30.09 -28.11
CA GLU A 524 23.67 -30.49 -28.52
C GLU A 524 23.52 -32.02 -28.62
N ALA A 525 24.56 -32.73 -29.08
CA ALA A 525 24.51 -34.19 -29.24
C ALA A 525 24.45 -34.94 -27.92
N ARG A 526 25.09 -34.41 -26.87
CA ARG A 526 25.04 -34.99 -25.51
C ARG A 526 23.90 -34.43 -24.68
N GLY A 527 23.23 -33.37 -25.14
CA GLY A 527 22.18 -32.67 -24.40
C GLY A 527 22.71 -31.97 -23.14
N ILE A 528 23.93 -31.43 -23.21
CA ILE A 528 24.65 -30.90 -22.04
C ILE A 528 25.30 -29.57 -22.39
N VAL A 529 25.29 -28.64 -21.43
CA VAL A 529 26.10 -27.41 -21.45
C VAL A 529 27.07 -27.39 -20.29
N GLU A 530 28.33 -27.02 -20.56
CA GLU A 530 29.32 -26.71 -19.55
C GLU A 530 29.47 -25.19 -19.43
N ILE A 531 29.18 -24.68 -18.24
CA ILE A 531 29.23 -23.26 -17.90
C ILE A 531 30.47 -23.03 -17.03
N PRO A 532 31.43 -22.22 -17.47
CA PRO A 532 32.56 -21.82 -16.63
C PRO A 532 32.10 -20.88 -15.51
N PRO A 533 32.79 -20.81 -14.35
CA PRO A 533 32.49 -19.80 -13.33
C PRO A 533 32.58 -18.38 -13.89
N GLN A 534 31.64 -17.52 -13.53
CA GLN A 534 31.49 -16.16 -14.06
C GLN A 534 31.26 -15.17 -12.92
N GLN A 535 31.83 -13.97 -13.06
CA GLN A 535 31.49 -12.87 -12.17
C GLN A 535 30.12 -12.30 -12.54
N THR A 536 29.24 -12.14 -11.55
CA THR A 536 27.98 -11.42 -11.72
C THR A 536 28.23 -9.92 -11.69
N VAL A 537 27.77 -9.21 -12.72
CA VAL A 537 27.78 -7.76 -12.81
C VAL A 537 26.36 -7.27 -12.99
N MET A 538 25.92 -6.39 -12.08
CA MET A 538 24.61 -5.77 -12.16
C MET A 538 24.68 -4.52 -13.04
N PHE A 539 23.69 -4.32 -13.92
CA PHE A 539 23.64 -3.15 -14.80
C PHE A 539 22.28 -2.45 -14.76
N ASP A 540 22.26 -1.15 -15.02
CA ASP A 540 21.02 -0.37 -15.20
C ASP A 540 20.94 0.38 -16.53
N LYS A 541 22.05 0.44 -17.29
CA LYS A 541 22.13 1.15 -18.57
C LYS A 541 22.72 0.28 -19.66
N ASP A 542 22.24 0.50 -20.88
CA ASP A 542 22.67 -0.21 -22.09
C ASP A 542 24.18 -0.11 -22.35
N ASN A 543 24.79 1.05 -22.07
CA ASN A 543 26.23 1.24 -22.25
C ASN A 543 27.07 0.36 -21.31
N GLU A 544 26.54 -0.05 -20.15
CA GLU A 544 27.21 -0.96 -19.23
C GLU A 544 27.24 -2.39 -19.80
N VAL A 545 26.17 -2.80 -20.51
CA VAL A 545 26.12 -4.07 -21.25
C VAL A 545 27.12 -4.07 -22.41
N ALA A 546 27.14 -2.98 -23.20
CA ALA A 546 28.04 -2.84 -24.35
C ALA A 546 29.52 -2.90 -23.93
N SER A 547 29.88 -2.20 -22.85
CA SER A 547 31.26 -2.09 -22.34
C SER A 547 31.73 -3.29 -21.49
N ALA A 548 30.81 -4.16 -21.04
CA ALA A 548 31.17 -5.32 -20.24
C ALA A 548 32.11 -6.29 -20.98
N PRO A 549 33.10 -6.90 -20.30
CA PRO A 549 33.96 -7.91 -20.91
C PRO A 549 33.16 -9.18 -21.27
N SER A 550 33.65 -9.97 -22.22
CA SER A 550 33.07 -11.28 -22.53
C SER A 550 33.22 -12.24 -21.35
N GLY A 551 32.25 -13.15 -21.16
CA GLY A 551 32.32 -14.16 -20.10
C GLY A 551 31.83 -13.73 -18.71
N VAL A 552 31.28 -12.53 -18.55
CA VAL A 552 30.59 -12.11 -17.32
C VAL A 552 29.09 -12.39 -17.39
N TYR A 553 28.49 -12.61 -16.23
CA TYR A 553 27.05 -12.80 -16.07
C TYR A 553 26.40 -11.45 -15.79
N LEU A 554 25.81 -10.84 -16.81
CA LEU A 554 25.16 -9.53 -16.71
C LEU A 554 23.72 -9.70 -16.25
N ARG A 555 23.37 -9.05 -15.13
CA ARG A 555 22.02 -9.08 -14.57
C ARG A 555 21.44 -7.67 -14.49
N PRO A 556 20.25 -7.41 -15.04
CA PRO A 556 19.63 -6.10 -14.93
C PRO A 556 19.23 -5.80 -13.48
N LYS A 557 19.43 -4.55 -13.03
CA LYS A 557 18.93 -4.07 -11.74
C LYS A 557 17.41 -3.89 -11.75
N ASN A 558 16.86 -3.48 -12.90
CA ASN A 558 15.43 -3.30 -13.10
C ASN A 558 14.82 -4.56 -13.74
N LYS A 559 13.81 -5.16 -13.09
CA LYS A 559 13.07 -6.30 -13.66
C LYS A 559 12.37 -5.95 -14.97
N ASN A 560 12.10 -4.68 -15.24
CA ASN A 560 11.47 -4.23 -16.49
C ASN A 560 12.44 -4.11 -17.67
N TYR A 561 13.71 -4.52 -17.52
CA TYR A 561 14.65 -4.54 -18.63
C TYR A 561 14.13 -5.45 -19.77
N PRO A 562 14.29 -5.05 -21.06
CA PRO A 562 13.48 -5.62 -22.13
C PRO A 562 13.76 -7.11 -22.35
N SER A 563 12.76 -7.93 -22.06
CA SER A 563 12.64 -9.34 -22.47
C SER A 563 13.68 -10.35 -21.97
N VAL A 564 14.66 -10.01 -21.13
CA VAL A 564 15.68 -10.97 -20.65
C VAL A 564 15.94 -10.82 -19.15
N ASP A 565 16.24 -11.93 -18.48
CA ASP A 565 16.57 -11.95 -17.04
C ASP A 565 18.07 -11.88 -16.79
N ALA A 566 18.89 -12.30 -17.77
CA ALA A 566 20.32 -12.11 -17.77
C ALA A 566 20.93 -12.22 -19.17
N ILE A 567 22.12 -11.67 -19.34
CA ILE A 567 22.90 -11.67 -20.58
C ILE A 567 24.28 -12.25 -20.29
N VAL A 568 24.77 -13.13 -21.16
CA VAL A 568 26.15 -13.59 -21.16
C VAL A 568 26.75 -13.34 -22.54
N LYS A 569 27.73 -12.42 -22.59
CA LYS A 569 28.41 -12.08 -23.84
C LYS A 569 29.25 -13.26 -24.35
N PRO A 570 29.34 -13.46 -25.67
CA PRO A 570 28.88 -12.53 -26.71
C PRO A 570 27.43 -12.76 -27.19
N ASP A 571 26.81 -13.90 -26.90
CA ASP A 571 25.67 -14.37 -27.70
C ASP A 571 24.56 -15.10 -26.93
N ILE A 572 24.53 -15.06 -25.60
CA ILE A 572 23.55 -15.78 -24.79
C ILE A 572 22.61 -14.80 -24.07
N LEU A 573 21.32 -15.01 -24.27
CA LEU A 573 20.22 -14.35 -23.57
C LEU A 573 19.50 -15.38 -22.71
N LEU A 574 19.23 -15.05 -21.45
CA LEU A 574 18.56 -15.94 -20.51
C LEU A 574 17.15 -15.45 -20.20
N GLN A 575 16.19 -16.38 -20.21
CA GLN A 575 14.85 -16.19 -19.67
C GLN A 575 14.57 -17.30 -18.66
N VAL A 576 14.25 -16.97 -17.41
CA VAL A 576 13.92 -17.93 -16.37
C VAL A 576 12.41 -18.07 -16.31
N THR A 577 11.90 -19.30 -16.36
CA THR A 577 10.45 -19.52 -16.29
C THR A 577 10.09 -20.83 -15.59
N VAL A 578 8.94 -20.82 -14.93
CA VAL A 578 8.28 -22.00 -14.35
C VAL A 578 6.97 -22.35 -15.09
N GLY A 579 6.58 -21.53 -16.06
CA GLY A 579 5.41 -21.74 -16.92
C GLY A 579 5.74 -22.59 -18.14
N ALA A 580 4.72 -23.22 -18.74
CA ALA A 580 4.87 -23.99 -19.98
C ALA A 580 5.04 -23.08 -21.22
N THR A 581 4.51 -21.86 -21.14
CA THR A 581 4.60 -20.82 -22.15
C THR A 581 5.32 -19.61 -21.58
N HIS A 582 6.14 -18.96 -22.41
CA HIS A 582 6.84 -17.73 -22.05
C HIS A 582 6.94 -16.82 -23.28
N PRO A 583 6.08 -15.79 -23.40
CA PRO A 583 6.01 -14.95 -24.59
C PRO A 583 7.35 -14.27 -24.92
N CYS A 584 7.84 -14.48 -26.13
CA CYS A 584 9.05 -13.83 -26.61
C CYS A 584 8.72 -12.45 -27.17
N LYS A 585 8.71 -11.42 -26.31
CA LYS A 585 8.46 -10.02 -26.72
C LYS A 585 9.54 -9.56 -27.69
N GLN A 586 9.20 -9.52 -28.98
CA GLN A 586 10.16 -9.40 -30.08
C GLN A 586 10.98 -8.10 -30.04
N ARG A 587 10.37 -6.97 -29.63
CA ARG A 587 11.03 -5.65 -29.55
C ARG A 587 12.16 -5.66 -28.50
N GLY A 588 11.91 -6.24 -27.34
CA GLY A 588 12.93 -6.30 -26.29
C GLY A 588 14.07 -7.27 -26.65
N LEU A 589 13.76 -8.42 -27.26
CA LEU A 589 14.81 -9.34 -27.74
C LEU A 589 15.67 -8.72 -28.85
N ASP A 590 15.06 -8.00 -29.79
CA ASP A 590 15.79 -7.28 -30.84
C ASP A 590 16.73 -6.21 -30.26
N SER A 591 16.25 -5.49 -29.25
CA SER A 591 17.06 -4.51 -28.50
C SER A 591 18.24 -5.20 -27.81
N ALA A 592 17.99 -6.31 -27.09
CA ALA A 592 19.05 -7.09 -26.44
C ALA A 592 20.11 -7.63 -27.41
N ILE A 593 19.70 -8.09 -28.61
CA ILE A 593 20.64 -8.56 -29.65
C ILE A 593 21.50 -7.42 -30.21
N LYS A 594 20.90 -6.24 -30.43
CA LYS A 594 21.63 -5.05 -30.88
C LYS A 594 22.68 -4.62 -29.86
N LEU A 595 22.39 -4.70 -28.57
CA LEU A 595 23.34 -4.43 -27.49
C LEU A 595 24.52 -5.40 -27.46
N LEU A 596 24.32 -6.62 -27.95
CA LEU A 596 25.37 -7.61 -28.14
C LEU A 596 26.16 -7.43 -29.44
N ALA A 597 25.99 -6.30 -30.13
CA ALA A 597 26.56 -6.02 -31.45
C ALA A 597 26.14 -7.05 -32.52
N THR A 598 24.92 -7.57 -32.42
CA THR A 598 24.30 -8.47 -33.41
C THR A 598 25.16 -9.71 -33.72
N PRO A 599 25.37 -10.61 -32.75
CA PRO A 599 26.17 -11.82 -32.96
C PRO A 599 25.58 -12.69 -34.08
N GLU A 600 26.43 -13.45 -34.78
CA GLU A 600 25.99 -14.29 -35.92
C GLU A 600 24.98 -15.38 -35.51
N GLN A 601 25.13 -15.93 -34.29
CA GLN A 601 24.30 -17.03 -33.78
C GLN A 601 23.83 -16.76 -32.34
N PRO A 602 22.91 -15.80 -32.13
CA PRO A 602 22.38 -15.54 -30.80
C PRO A 602 21.61 -16.76 -30.30
N LYS A 603 21.68 -16.99 -28.98
CA LYS A 603 21.02 -18.09 -28.29
C LYS A 603 20.10 -17.52 -27.22
N LEU A 604 18.83 -17.93 -27.26
CA LEU A 604 17.87 -17.69 -26.18
C LEU A 604 17.75 -18.98 -25.37
N VAL A 605 18.17 -18.94 -24.12
CA VAL A 605 18.13 -20.10 -23.22
C VAL A 605 17.05 -19.87 -22.17
N PHE A 606 16.02 -20.71 -22.23
CA PHE A 606 15.00 -20.83 -21.20
C PHE A 606 15.54 -21.69 -20.06
N VAL A 607 15.68 -21.09 -18.88
CA VAL A 607 16.14 -21.79 -17.67
C VAL A 607 14.93 -22.27 -16.89
N LEU A 608 14.85 -23.59 -16.68
CA LEU A 608 13.66 -24.28 -16.23
C LEU A 608 13.94 -25.14 -14.99
N PRO A 609 12.96 -25.31 -14.10
CA PRO A 609 13.03 -26.34 -13.07
C PRO A 609 12.87 -27.74 -13.70
N PRO A 610 13.27 -28.82 -13.00
CA PRO A 610 13.23 -30.19 -13.54
C PRO A 610 11.86 -30.62 -14.09
N ASP A 611 10.77 -30.25 -13.41
CA ASP A 611 9.39 -30.58 -13.78
C ASP A 611 8.91 -29.92 -15.09
N ARG A 612 9.62 -28.91 -15.60
CA ARG A 612 9.27 -28.24 -16.87
C ARG A 612 10.19 -28.62 -18.01
N PHE A 613 11.34 -29.22 -17.72
CA PHE A 613 12.41 -29.37 -18.71
C PHE A 613 12.02 -30.26 -19.89
N ASP A 614 11.41 -31.42 -19.68
CA ASP A 614 11.20 -32.39 -20.76
C ASP A 614 10.09 -31.95 -21.74
N ASP A 615 9.03 -31.30 -21.24
CA ASP A 615 7.85 -30.95 -22.05
C ASP A 615 7.86 -29.55 -22.66
N PHE A 616 8.75 -28.65 -22.22
CA PHE A 616 8.80 -27.26 -22.70
C PHE A 616 8.95 -27.15 -24.24
N LYS A 617 8.08 -26.38 -24.89
CA LYS A 617 8.08 -26.28 -26.35
C LYS A 617 8.77 -25.00 -26.84
N HIS A 618 8.99 -24.93 -28.15
CA HIS A 618 9.50 -23.71 -28.78
C HIS A 618 8.52 -22.56 -28.59
N GLN A 619 9.02 -21.42 -28.12
CA GLN A 619 8.21 -20.26 -27.78
C GLN A 619 8.03 -19.33 -28.97
N ARG A 620 6.81 -18.84 -29.18
CA ARG A 620 6.50 -17.94 -30.30
C ARG A 620 6.84 -16.49 -29.94
N TYR A 621 7.14 -15.70 -30.97
CA TYR A 621 7.35 -14.25 -30.82
C TYR A 621 6.01 -13.54 -30.72
N VAL A 622 5.94 -12.54 -29.84
CA VAL A 622 4.76 -11.68 -29.68
C VAL A 622 5.08 -10.23 -30.01
N THR A 623 4.10 -9.50 -30.55
CA THR A 623 4.14 -8.06 -30.76
C THR A 623 3.95 -7.31 -29.43
N VAL A 624 4.09 -5.98 -29.47
CA VAL A 624 3.86 -5.10 -28.29
C VAL A 624 2.45 -5.30 -27.72
N ASP A 625 1.47 -5.58 -28.58
CA ASP A 625 0.08 -5.83 -28.20
C ASP A 625 -0.18 -7.28 -27.72
N GLY A 626 0.86 -8.07 -27.46
CA GLY A 626 0.75 -9.45 -26.99
C GLY A 626 0.34 -10.48 -28.05
N ARG A 627 0.16 -10.08 -29.31
CA ARG A 627 -0.26 -11.00 -30.38
C ARG A 627 0.91 -11.80 -30.91
N THR A 628 0.72 -13.11 -31.05
CA THR A 628 1.68 -13.99 -31.73
C THR A 628 1.93 -13.53 -33.17
N THR A 629 3.19 -13.45 -33.58
CA THR A 629 3.58 -13.17 -34.97
C THR A 629 4.27 -14.37 -35.61
N THR A 630 3.94 -14.63 -36.87
CA THR A 630 4.64 -15.59 -37.74
C THR A 630 5.77 -14.94 -38.54
N ASN A 631 5.90 -13.61 -38.49
CA ASN A 631 6.94 -12.84 -39.17
C ASN A 631 7.67 -11.94 -38.15
N PRO A 632 8.59 -12.51 -37.35
CA PRO A 632 9.39 -11.72 -36.40
C PRO A 632 10.42 -10.85 -37.13
N PHE A 633 10.98 -9.88 -36.40
CA PHE A 633 12.11 -9.07 -36.88
C PHE A 633 13.25 -9.94 -37.42
N VAL A 634 13.92 -9.45 -38.47
CA VAL A 634 14.95 -10.19 -39.20
C VAL A 634 16.08 -10.66 -38.27
N THR A 635 16.45 -9.81 -37.31
CA THR A 635 17.43 -10.09 -36.24
C THR A 635 17.07 -11.31 -35.39
N LEU A 636 15.79 -11.62 -35.23
CA LEU A 636 15.28 -12.73 -34.43
C LEU A 636 15.14 -14.03 -35.20
N ARG A 637 15.21 -14.00 -36.55
CA ARG A 637 15.05 -15.21 -37.38
C ARG A 637 16.17 -16.23 -37.16
N ASN A 638 17.33 -15.76 -36.72
CA ASN A 638 18.54 -16.57 -36.54
C ASN A 638 18.77 -17.01 -35.08
N ILE A 639 17.91 -16.61 -34.14
CA ILE A 639 18.10 -16.98 -32.74
C ILE A 639 17.73 -18.44 -32.53
N LYS A 640 18.62 -19.19 -31.88
CA LYS A 640 18.35 -20.56 -31.47
C LYS A 640 17.76 -20.56 -30.07
N GLN A 641 16.60 -21.21 -29.90
CA GLN A 641 16.00 -21.39 -28.59
C GLN A 641 16.47 -22.70 -27.95
N TYR A 642 16.79 -22.67 -26.67
CA TYR A 642 17.16 -23.85 -25.88
C TYR A 642 16.36 -23.89 -24.59
N ALA A 643 16.03 -25.09 -24.12
CA ALA A 643 15.60 -25.34 -22.76
C ALA A 643 16.81 -25.87 -21.97
N MET A 644 17.08 -25.30 -20.79
CA MET A 644 18.14 -25.72 -19.88
C MET A 644 17.55 -26.04 -18.51
N GLU A 645 17.87 -27.21 -17.98
CA GLU A 645 17.45 -27.64 -16.64
C GLU A 645 18.42 -27.09 -15.59
N VAL A 646 17.90 -26.45 -14.56
CA VAL A 646 18.64 -26.15 -13.33
C VAL A 646 18.05 -26.97 -12.19
N THR A 647 18.72 -28.07 -11.88
CA THR A 647 18.33 -28.95 -10.78
C THR A 647 18.59 -28.29 -9.43
N LEU A 648 17.65 -28.45 -8.51
CA LEU A 648 17.73 -27.92 -7.16
C LEU A 648 18.61 -28.88 -6.31
N ALA A 649 19.93 -28.79 -6.43
CA ALA A 649 20.86 -29.66 -5.69
C ALA A 649 21.39 -28.99 -4.40
N VAL A 650 21.61 -29.79 -3.34
CA VAL A 650 22.33 -29.39 -2.12
C VAL A 650 23.81 -29.22 -2.48
N PRO A 651 24.47 -28.08 -2.19
CA PRO A 651 25.91 -27.98 -2.38
C PRO A 651 26.60 -28.99 -1.45
N SER A 652 27.25 -30.01 -2.01
CA SER A 652 28.15 -30.85 -1.24
C SER A 652 29.35 -30.00 -0.84
N GLU A 653 29.62 -29.88 0.46
CA GLU A 653 30.85 -29.25 0.94
C GLU A 653 32.05 -29.91 0.26
N VAL A 654 32.90 -29.08 -0.35
CA VAL A 654 34.18 -29.50 -0.91
C VAL A 654 35.04 -29.97 0.26
N THR A 655 35.12 -31.28 0.46
CA THR A 655 36.11 -31.88 1.34
C THR A 655 37.49 -31.63 0.74
N HIS A 656 38.17 -30.61 1.27
CA HIS A 656 39.61 -30.49 1.08
C HIS A 656 40.26 -31.73 1.69
N THR A 657 40.71 -32.65 0.84
CA THR A 657 41.68 -33.67 1.22
C THR A 657 42.99 -32.97 1.55
N SER A 658 43.13 -32.59 2.81
CA SER A 658 44.41 -32.18 3.38
C SER A 658 45.38 -33.35 3.26
N THR A 659 46.48 -33.11 2.57
CA THR A 659 47.65 -33.97 2.54
C THR A 659 48.20 -34.10 3.95
N ASP A 660 48.30 -35.34 4.41
CA ASP A 660 48.72 -35.70 5.76
C ASP A 660 50.24 -35.54 5.89
N GLY A 661 50.68 -34.38 6.38
CA GLY A 661 52.05 -34.09 6.74
C GLY A 661 52.31 -34.47 8.19
N THR A 662 52.88 -35.66 8.40
CA THR A 662 53.44 -36.11 9.68
C THR A 662 54.17 -34.99 10.45
N ASN A 663 53.74 -34.72 11.69
CA ASN A 663 54.69 -34.25 12.70
C ASN A 663 54.30 -34.60 14.14
N LYS A 664 55.37 -34.87 14.89
CA LYS A 664 55.42 -35.60 16.16
C LYS A 664 54.83 -34.81 17.31
N GLY A 665 54.20 -35.55 18.22
CA GLY A 665 53.56 -35.01 19.41
C GLY A 665 54.52 -34.37 20.42
N VAL A 666 53.95 -33.44 21.19
CA VAL A 666 54.44 -33.07 22.51
C VAL A 666 53.21 -32.92 23.41
N LYS A 667 53.09 -33.83 24.39
CA LYS A 667 52.19 -33.70 25.55
C LYS A 667 52.74 -32.62 26.47
N ARG A 668 51.87 -31.71 26.94
CA ARG A 668 52.02 -31.06 28.26
C ARG A 668 50.67 -30.95 28.96
N PRO A 669 50.66 -30.98 30.31
CA PRO A 669 49.54 -31.47 31.09
C PRO A 669 48.64 -30.35 31.61
N ARG A 670 47.43 -30.77 32.02
CA ARG A 670 46.45 -30.00 32.79
C ARG A 670 47.07 -29.45 34.08
N GLN A 671 46.79 -28.18 34.37
CA GLN A 671 46.71 -27.66 35.73
C GLN A 671 45.31 -27.08 35.93
N ASN A 672 44.73 -27.45 37.07
CA ASN A 672 43.41 -27.06 37.54
C ASN A 672 43.38 -25.57 37.92
N GLU A 673 42.38 -24.84 37.42
CA GLU A 673 41.36 -24.14 38.21
C GLU A 673 40.21 -23.73 37.27
#